data_AF-A0A945JPY2-F1
#
_entry.id   AF-A0A945JPY2-F1
#
_cell.length_a   1.000
_cell.length_b   1.000
_cell.length_c   1.000
_cell.angle_alpha   90.00
_cell.angle_beta   90.00
_cell.angle_gamma   90.00
#
_symmetry.space_group_name_H-M   'P 1'
#
loop_
_entity.id
_entity.type
_entity.pdbx_description
1 polymer ?
#
loop_
_entity_poly.entity_id
_entity_poly.type
_entity_poly.pdbx_seq_one_letter_code
_entity_poly.pdbx_strand_id
1 'polypeptide(L)'
;MVGFVGPDLPELRLLAEKIPLIFWDQGDSRSPGSLTIEGDGAQIAAPILTLSAPLEGGGVRMILAFATPPGMAREIIVKQRDGSVVCSVDAIQPDLAQTGSAHLEPATLLTGLSDTGRVRVIRFLLQTCRTAFGLSADETYVDNIRRLVDELSLRPSVLEPLCLLDKQFSLAVGSLPAPVGANPVAVVIGGAAVQETPLPPMIERPGSSKKNRQIVLLPLHRSALSEVSRIVVLGSAGVAIRAVKTAGHSLESAVSWIATQNRLAPAARDYVLQCLTQLGQTDAGAHDAVREVLLLSQSADGDCPGGAKGLIGIDCAIGTTDHLFVSGWIADPHGLVRAIGIVVGNWSAKLDRAALQTFSTSRTNDKSGVSQAVTGFVVLARGDCPVPQFGTARFSLTLASRASLDVAQVPLLLTGPAARDAILNAVPAVSMTDTLLAELLLPAMDLVQGATVSGMAPPSDPIEIGVQPENKAVSLIMPIGSDLGLIKTWSAAMGGGILSDTGFEFIVVAPSEGDLASSERTLDALYRQYGIASRLVPAAHGHGPRASFAAGAIAATRDHLLFLDEGCFPADRNALALLMAAANDARAKRLVAGVLLDPTGSIRRSSFTPPRQDGLGNPYDGFPATQLDALADQVVFACSTSFLAIARSDFDASGGFSGGFLTPDWTDADFCLKARVQGCDVRVEHRSRAICYAGQQPENAPVRTISSRLDARRFSRAWQSEIEGWNGGQQSALSSEPDAPPVLSATNVSNPRWAA
;
A
#
# COMPACT_ATOMS: atom_id res chain seq x y z
N MET A 1 -29.46 13.54 -61.96
CA MET A 1 -29.92 12.17 -62.29
C MET A 1 -28.72 11.40 -62.84
N VAL A 2 -27.90 10.82 -61.95
CA VAL A 2 -26.88 9.84 -62.31
C VAL A 2 -27.33 8.57 -61.59
N GLY A 3 -27.75 7.60 -62.39
CA GLY A 3 -28.44 6.40 -61.93
C GLY A 3 -27.48 5.43 -61.24
N PHE A 4 -27.96 4.89 -60.12
CA PHE A 4 -27.41 3.70 -59.49
C PHE A 4 -27.41 2.52 -60.47
N VAL A 5 -26.28 1.82 -60.56
CA VAL A 5 -26.18 0.49 -61.20
C VAL A 5 -25.82 -0.53 -60.11
N GLY A 6 -26.85 -0.91 -59.33
CA GLY A 6 -27.07 -2.16 -58.56
C GLY A 6 -26.17 -2.53 -57.35
N PRO A 7 -26.63 -3.44 -56.47
CA PRO A 7 -27.97 -3.70 -55.93
C PRO A 7 -28.07 -3.25 -54.44
N ASP A 8 -29.27 -3.26 -53.87
CA ASP A 8 -29.65 -2.89 -52.49
C ASP A 8 -29.75 -1.37 -52.19
N LEU A 9 -31.01 -0.94 -52.02
CA LEU A 9 -31.37 0.40 -51.57
C LEU A 9 -30.82 0.63 -50.16
N PRO A 10 -30.32 1.84 -49.84
CA PRO A 10 -29.94 2.19 -48.47
C PRO A 10 -31.10 1.96 -47.50
N GLU A 11 -30.84 1.25 -46.40
CA GLU A 11 -31.83 1.02 -45.35
C GLU A 11 -31.59 1.93 -44.16
N LEU A 12 -32.67 2.54 -43.66
CA LEU A 12 -32.69 3.34 -42.43
C LEU A 12 -33.45 2.57 -41.34
N ARG A 13 -32.82 2.37 -40.18
CA ARG A 13 -33.40 1.74 -38.97
C ARG A 13 -33.03 2.55 -37.73
N LEU A 14 -33.73 2.36 -36.62
CA LEU A 14 -33.36 2.96 -35.34
C LEU A 14 -32.49 1.98 -34.54
N LEU A 15 -31.29 2.45 -34.15
CA LEU A 15 -30.45 1.76 -33.16
C LEU A 15 -30.94 2.08 -31.74
N ALA A 16 -31.31 3.33 -31.49
CA ALA A 16 -31.94 3.85 -30.29
C ALA A 16 -32.98 4.92 -30.68
N GLU A 17 -33.81 5.41 -29.75
CA GLU A 17 -34.94 6.31 -30.05
C GLU A 17 -34.53 7.53 -30.92
N LYS A 18 -33.33 8.08 -30.69
CA LYS A 18 -32.81 9.27 -31.40
C LYS A 18 -31.57 9.00 -32.25
N ILE A 19 -31.18 7.73 -32.37
CA ILE A 19 -29.96 7.33 -33.08
C ILE A 19 -30.34 6.43 -34.26
N PRO A 20 -30.51 6.99 -35.47
CA PRO A 20 -30.69 6.19 -36.65
C PRO A 20 -29.39 5.54 -37.11
N LEU A 21 -29.55 4.39 -37.76
CA LEU A 21 -28.53 3.59 -38.41
C LEU A 21 -28.89 3.49 -39.89
N ILE A 22 -27.99 3.95 -40.76
CA ILE A 22 -28.10 3.76 -42.21
C ILE A 22 -27.08 2.71 -42.62
N PHE A 23 -27.49 1.73 -43.42
CA PHE A 23 -26.55 0.79 -44.02
C PHE A 23 -26.88 0.45 -45.47
N TRP A 24 -25.84 0.21 -46.27
CA TRP A 24 -25.93 -0.16 -47.69
C TRP A 24 -24.67 -0.91 -48.12
N ASP A 25 -24.76 -1.64 -49.22
CA ASP A 25 -23.65 -2.41 -49.78
C ASP A 25 -22.99 -1.68 -50.95
N GLN A 26 -21.67 -1.78 -51.03
CA GLN A 26 -20.88 -1.18 -52.10
C GLN A 26 -19.85 -2.18 -52.64
N GLY A 27 -19.75 -2.29 -53.96
CA GLY A 27 -18.86 -3.24 -54.64
C GLY A 27 -17.37 -2.89 -54.61
N ASP A 28 -17.02 -1.62 -54.35
CA ASP A 28 -15.62 -1.15 -54.34
C ASP A 28 -15.12 -0.95 -52.89
N SER A 29 -13.95 -1.49 -52.55
CA SER A 29 -13.42 -1.53 -51.17
C SER A 29 -12.75 -0.23 -50.71
N ARG A 30 -12.88 0.85 -51.49
CA ARG A 30 -12.34 2.17 -51.14
C ARG A 30 -13.03 2.67 -49.87
N SER A 31 -12.24 2.99 -48.84
CA SER A 31 -12.76 3.68 -47.66
C SER A 31 -13.39 5.00 -48.13
N PRO A 32 -14.69 5.23 -47.89
CA PRO A 32 -15.27 6.53 -48.19
C PRO A 32 -14.52 7.58 -47.34
N GLY A 33 -14.24 8.73 -47.93
CA GLY A 33 -13.70 9.87 -47.19
C GLY A 33 -14.67 10.32 -46.09
N SER A 34 -14.35 11.43 -45.42
CA SER A 34 -15.26 12.02 -44.43
C SER A 34 -16.67 12.20 -45.02
N LEU A 35 -17.65 11.50 -44.44
CA LEU A 35 -19.07 11.63 -44.80
C LEU A 35 -19.69 12.78 -44.01
N THR A 36 -20.66 13.45 -44.63
CA THR A 36 -21.51 14.47 -44.02
C THR A 36 -22.96 14.09 -44.24
N ILE A 37 -23.83 14.49 -43.31
CA ILE A 37 -25.25 14.16 -43.38
C ILE A 37 -26.02 15.47 -43.39
N GLU A 38 -27.00 15.57 -44.27
CA GLU A 38 -27.97 16.66 -44.31
C GLU A 38 -29.37 16.12 -44.07
N GLY A 39 -30.14 16.81 -43.24
CA GLY A 39 -31.56 16.56 -43.03
C GLY A 39 -32.36 17.83 -43.35
N ASP A 40 -33.36 17.74 -44.22
CA ASP A 40 -34.21 18.87 -44.65
C ASP A 40 -33.42 20.13 -45.07
N GLY A 41 -32.26 19.94 -45.71
CA GLY A 41 -31.39 21.02 -46.20
C GLY A 41 -30.44 21.63 -45.16
N ALA A 42 -30.43 21.14 -43.92
CA ALA A 42 -29.48 21.54 -42.88
C ALA A 42 -28.49 20.41 -42.55
N GLN A 43 -27.23 20.75 -42.32
CA GLN A 43 -26.21 19.77 -41.96
C GLN A 43 -26.43 19.27 -40.52
N ILE A 44 -26.45 17.95 -40.34
CA ILE A 44 -26.55 17.31 -39.02
C ILE A 44 -25.18 17.39 -38.34
N ALA A 45 -25.17 17.90 -37.11
CA ALA A 45 -23.96 18.06 -36.31
C ALA A 45 -23.44 16.71 -35.77
N ALA A 46 -22.13 16.65 -35.52
CA ALA A 46 -21.46 15.50 -34.90
C ALA A 46 -22.02 15.20 -33.48
N PRO A 47 -21.96 13.94 -33.00
CA PRO A 47 -21.17 12.81 -33.52
C PRO A 47 -21.81 12.04 -34.67
N ILE A 48 -21.03 11.80 -35.74
CA ILE A 48 -21.35 10.90 -36.86
C ILE A 48 -20.29 9.80 -36.87
N LEU A 49 -20.72 8.54 -36.78
CA LEU A 49 -19.84 7.38 -36.76
C LEU A 49 -20.04 6.55 -38.03
N THR A 50 -18.95 6.06 -38.61
CA THR A 50 -18.98 5.28 -39.84
C THR A 50 -18.13 4.02 -39.70
N LEU A 51 -18.63 2.90 -40.21
CA LEU A 51 -17.94 1.62 -40.29
C LEU A 51 -18.02 1.07 -41.72
N SER A 52 -16.93 0.46 -42.16
CA SER A 52 -16.89 -0.39 -43.36
C SER A 52 -16.65 -1.85 -42.96
N ALA A 53 -17.60 -2.74 -43.28
CA ALA A 53 -17.59 -4.15 -42.93
C ALA A 53 -17.54 -5.05 -44.18
N PRO A 54 -16.57 -5.98 -44.31
CA PRO A 54 -16.44 -6.83 -45.50
C PRO A 54 -17.57 -7.86 -45.67
N LEU A 55 -18.02 -8.03 -46.92
CA LEU A 55 -19.01 -9.04 -47.36
C LEU A 55 -18.33 -10.36 -47.81
N GLU A 56 -19.04 -11.49 -47.75
CA GLU A 56 -18.50 -12.81 -48.17
C GLU A 56 -18.20 -12.89 -49.67
N GLY A 57 -18.98 -12.20 -50.50
CA GLY A 57 -18.84 -12.18 -51.97
C GLY A 57 -17.89 -11.11 -52.52
N GLY A 58 -17.16 -10.39 -51.66
CA GLY A 58 -16.42 -9.18 -52.03
C GLY A 58 -17.26 -7.91 -51.89
N GLY A 59 -16.60 -6.75 -51.84
CA GLY A 59 -17.23 -5.47 -51.49
C GLY A 59 -17.33 -5.24 -49.96
N VAL A 60 -18.00 -4.16 -49.58
CA VAL A 60 -18.16 -3.74 -48.18
C VAL A 60 -19.58 -3.23 -47.91
N ARG A 61 -20.10 -3.56 -46.73
CA ARG A 61 -21.27 -2.91 -46.13
C ARG A 61 -20.82 -1.66 -45.39
N MET A 62 -21.36 -0.54 -45.78
CA MET A 62 -21.19 0.72 -45.07
C MET A 62 -22.28 0.84 -44.02
N ILE A 63 -21.89 1.25 -42.81
CA ILE A 63 -22.82 1.49 -41.69
C ILE A 63 -22.52 2.87 -41.13
N LEU A 64 -23.55 3.67 -40.95
CA LEU A 64 -23.46 5.03 -40.46
C LEU A 64 -24.48 5.25 -39.33
N ALA A 65 -24.01 5.78 -38.20
CA ALA A 65 -24.82 6.09 -37.02
C ALA A 65 -24.64 7.56 -36.66
N PHE A 66 -25.73 8.24 -36.29
CA PHE A 66 -25.72 9.68 -35.99
C PHE A 66 -26.84 10.05 -35.03
N ALA A 67 -26.72 11.21 -34.39
CA ALA A 67 -27.78 11.75 -33.53
C ALA A 67 -28.72 12.64 -34.34
N THR A 68 -30.04 12.46 -34.15
CA THR A 68 -31.04 13.32 -34.78
C THR A 68 -31.34 14.58 -33.95
N PRO A 69 -31.41 15.77 -34.57
CA PRO A 69 -31.91 16.97 -33.89
C PRO A 69 -33.39 16.84 -33.49
N PRO A 70 -33.89 17.62 -32.50
CA PRO A 70 -35.31 17.65 -32.17
C PRO A 70 -36.13 18.21 -33.35
N GLY A 71 -36.95 17.35 -33.95
CA GLY A 71 -37.66 17.59 -35.22
C GLY A 71 -37.06 16.72 -36.31
N MET A 72 -37.70 15.57 -36.58
CA MET A 72 -37.19 14.60 -37.55
C MET A 72 -37.28 15.20 -38.96
N ALA A 73 -36.13 15.34 -39.63
CA ALA A 73 -36.08 15.71 -41.03
C ALA A 73 -36.91 14.70 -41.85
N ARG A 74 -37.59 15.10 -42.92
CA ARG A 74 -38.36 14.18 -43.78
C ARG A 74 -37.47 13.34 -44.70
N GLU A 75 -36.33 13.89 -45.10
CA GLU A 75 -35.35 13.23 -45.96
C GLU A 75 -33.94 13.36 -45.36
N ILE A 76 -33.16 12.28 -45.41
CA ILE A 76 -31.79 12.21 -44.93
C ILE A 76 -30.87 11.93 -46.12
N ILE A 77 -29.97 12.87 -46.41
CA ILE A 77 -29.03 12.79 -47.54
C ILE A 77 -27.62 12.61 -46.99
N VAL A 78 -26.94 11.53 -47.38
CA VAL A 78 -25.53 11.29 -47.07
C VAL A 78 -24.67 11.79 -48.22
N LYS A 79 -23.71 12.68 -47.93
CA LYS A 79 -22.80 13.27 -48.90
C LYS A 79 -21.34 13.02 -48.56
N GLN A 80 -20.47 12.93 -49.57
CA GLN A 80 -19.03 13.01 -49.37
C GLN A 80 -18.58 14.45 -49.15
N ARG A 81 -17.34 14.64 -48.69
CA ARG A 81 -16.74 15.97 -48.46
C ARG A 81 -16.68 16.85 -49.73
N ASP A 82 -16.68 16.26 -50.91
CA ASP A 82 -16.73 16.98 -52.19
C ASP A 82 -18.15 17.42 -52.61
N GLY A 83 -19.16 17.14 -51.78
CA GLY A 83 -20.56 17.47 -52.01
C GLY A 83 -21.34 16.46 -52.84
N SER A 84 -20.71 15.37 -53.32
CA SER A 84 -21.40 14.30 -54.04
C SER A 84 -22.35 13.53 -53.13
N VAL A 85 -23.56 13.26 -53.62
CA VAL A 85 -24.58 12.48 -52.88
C VAL A 85 -24.23 10.99 -52.98
N VAL A 86 -24.05 10.35 -51.83
CA VAL A 86 -23.78 8.92 -51.69
C VAL A 86 -25.09 8.13 -51.68
N CYS A 87 -26.03 8.55 -50.84
CA CYS A 87 -27.36 7.97 -50.76
C CYS A 87 -28.38 8.97 -50.19
N SER A 88 -29.66 8.78 -50.50
CA SER A 88 -30.79 9.47 -49.87
C SER A 88 -31.78 8.43 -49.35
N VAL A 89 -32.31 8.67 -48.15
CA VAL A 89 -33.28 7.81 -47.48
C VAL A 89 -34.38 8.66 -46.86
N ASP A 90 -35.63 8.25 -47.05
CA ASP A 90 -36.76 8.85 -46.36
C ASP A 90 -36.62 8.60 -44.86
N ALA A 91 -36.87 9.62 -44.05
CA ALA A 91 -36.81 9.47 -42.61
C ALA A 91 -37.95 8.61 -42.09
N ILE A 92 -37.69 7.95 -40.96
CA ILE A 92 -38.65 7.09 -40.28
C ILE A 92 -39.82 7.95 -39.79
N GLN A 93 -41.04 7.63 -40.24
CA GLN A 93 -42.23 8.33 -39.74
C GLN A 93 -42.42 8.04 -38.24
N PRO A 94 -42.81 9.03 -37.42
CA PRO A 94 -42.96 8.87 -35.98
C PRO A 94 -43.96 7.78 -35.58
N ASP A 95 -44.99 7.53 -36.41
CA ASP A 95 -45.97 6.45 -36.19
C ASP A 95 -45.35 5.04 -36.39
N LEU A 96 -44.36 4.90 -37.27
CA LEU A 96 -43.63 3.65 -37.52
C LEU A 96 -42.54 3.37 -36.47
N ALA A 97 -42.05 4.43 -35.81
CA ALA A 97 -41.15 4.30 -34.66
C ALA A 97 -41.85 3.66 -33.45
N GLN A 98 -43.16 3.93 -33.27
CA GLN A 98 -43.95 3.39 -32.16
C GLN A 98 -44.44 1.95 -32.40
N THR A 99 -44.56 1.50 -33.65
CA THR A 99 -45.04 0.15 -34.00
C THR A 99 -43.94 -0.92 -33.99
N GLY A 100 -42.69 -0.54 -33.68
CA GLY A 100 -41.54 -1.45 -33.63
C GLY A 100 -40.97 -1.86 -35.00
N SER A 101 -41.67 -1.58 -36.11
CA SER A 101 -41.23 -1.91 -37.48
C SER A 101 -40.05 -1.06 -37.96
N ALA A 102 -39.76 0.05 -37.28
CA ALA A 102 -38.60 0.90 -37.54
C ALA A 102 -37.34 0.48 -36.76
N HIS A 103 -37.47 -0.49 -35.84
CA HIS A 103 -36.35 -0.95 -35.01
C HIS A 103 -35.33 -1.71 -35.85
N LEU A 104 -34.13 -1.87 -35.30
CA LEU A 104 -33.10 -2.66 -35.96
C LEU A 104 -33.58 -4.09 -36.22
N GLU A 105 -33.54 -4.50 -37.49
CA GLU A 105 -33.77 -5.87 -37.93
C GLU A 105 -32.40 -6.58 -38.04
N PRO A 106 -32.04 -7.49 -37.11
CA PRO A 106 -30.71 -8.09 -37.09
C PRO A 106 -30.36 -8.90 -38.33
N ALA A 107 -31.34 -9.63 -38.87
CA ALA A 107 -31.14 -10.52 -40.01
C ALA A 107 -30.70 -9.72 -41.24
N THR A 108 -31.36 -8.60 -41.54
CA THR A 108 -31.00 -7.74 -42.69
C THR A 108 -29.62 -7.12 -42.51
N LEU A 109 -29.30 -6.64 -41.30
CA LEU A 109 -27.98 -6.07 -41.00
C LEU A 109 -26.83 -7.09 -41.15
N LEU A 110 -27.05 -8.34 -40.75
CA LEU A 110 -26.02 -9.38 -40.71
C LEU A 110 -25.89 -10.21 -42.00
N THR A 111 -26.93 -10.23 -42.84
CA THR A 111 -26.95 -11.03 -44.07
C THR A 111 -25.82 -10.60 -45.03
N GLY A 112 -25.09 -11.57 -45.59
CA GLY A 112 -24.02 -11.34 -46.56
C GLY A 112 -22.67 -10.89 -45.97
N LEU A 113 -22.62 -10.53 -44.68
CA LEU A 113 -21.37 -10.17 -44.00
C LEU A 113 -20.48 -11.39 -43.78
N SER A 114 -19.19 -11.23 -44.07
CA SER A 114 -18.15 -12.19 -43.69
C SER A 114 -18.00 -12.28 -42.18
N ASP A 115 -17.36 -13.33 -41.66
CA ASP A 115 -17.07 -13.47 -40.23
C ASP A 115 -16.34 -12.24 -39.64
N THR A 116 -15.38 -11.69 -40.40
CA THR A 116 -14.66 -10.47 -40.00
C THR A 116 -15.58 -9.24 -40.03
N GLY A 117 -16.49 -9.17 -41.01
CA GLY A 117 -17.52 -8.15 -41.10
C GLY A 117 -18.45 -8.17 -39.89
N ARG A 118 -18.97 -9.35 -39.53
CA ARG A 118 -19.85 -9.53 -38.36
C ARG A 118 -19.16 -9.07 -37.07
N VAL A 119 -17.91 -9.48 -36.83
CA VAL A 119 -17.13 -9.04 -35.65
C VAL A 119 -17.02 -7.51 -35.60
N ARG A 120 -16.72 -6.87 -36.74
CA ARG A 120 -16.60 -5.40 -36.84
C ARG A 120 -17.91 -4.70 -36.55
N VAL A 121 -19.02 -5.16 -37.11
CA VAL A 121 -20.36 -4.59 -36.88
C VAL A 121 -20.74 -4.70 -35.41
N ILE A 122 -20.60 -5.88 -34.82
CA ILE A 122 -20.94 -6.12 -33.41
C ILE A 122 -20.09 -5.22 -32.50
N ARG A 123 -18.78 -5.13 -32.77
CA ARG A 123 -17.87 -4.26 -32.00
C ARG A 123 -18.27 -2.79 -32.13
N PHE A 124 -18.59 -2.33 -33.33
CA PHE A 124 -19.01 -0.97 -33.59
C PHE A 124 -20.29 -0.62 -32.82
N LEU A 125 -21.28 -1.49 -32.81
CA LEU A 125 -22.52 -1.26 -32.07
C LEU A 125 -22.29 -1.30 -30.54
N LEU A 126 -21.65 -2.36 -30.03
CA LEU A 126 -21.50 -2.58 -28.58
C LEU A 126 -20.49 -1.67 -27.89
N GLN A 127 -19.44 -1.21 -28.59
CA GLN A 127 -18.40 -0.37 -28.02
C GLN A 127 -18.44 1.06 -28.56
N THR A 128 -18.37 1.24 -29.89
CA THR A 128 -18.22 2.56 -30.50
C THR A 128 -19.48 3.40 -30.38
N CYS A 129 -20.64 2.88 -30.83
CA CYS A 129 -21.91 3.58 -30.74
C CYS A 129 -22.36 3.77 -29.29
N ARG A 130 -22.28 2.71 -28.47
CA ARG A 130 -22.67 2.79 -27.05
C ARG A 130 -21.95 3.93 -26.32
N THR A 131 -20.63 4.02 -26.46
CA THR A 131 -19.83 5.03 -25.77
C THR A 131 -20.00 6.42 -26.38
N ALA A 132 -20.02 6.54 -27.71
CA ALA A 132 -20.13 7.85 -28.37
C ALA A 132 -21.50 8.53 -28.18
N PHE A 133 -22.58 7.74 -28.08
CA PHE A 133 -23.95 8.24 -27.93
C PHE A 133 -24.55 8.05 -26.51
N GLY A 134 -23.81 7.44 -25.58
CA GLY A 134 -24.27 7.25 -24.19
C GLY A 134 -25.44 6.27 -24.03
N LEU A 135 -25.50 5.21 -24.84
CA LEU A 135 -26.69 4.34 -24.98
C LEU A 135 -26.83 3.24 -23.93
N SER A 136 -25.96 3.21 -22.91
CA SER A 136 -25.84 2.06 -22.01
C SER A 136 -27.12 1.67 -21.28
N ALA A 137 -28.06 2.60 -21.06
CA ALA A 137 -29.34 2.38 -20.36
C ALA A 137 -30.57 2.75 -21.21
N ASP A 138 -30.40 2.96 -22.52
CA ASP A 138 -31.52 3.28 -23.43
C ASP A 138 -32.33 2.00 -23.75
N GLU A 139 -33.61 1.97 -23.41
CA GLU A 139 -34.46 0.76 -23.53
C GLU A 139 -34.52 0.22 -24.96
N THR A 140 -34.65 1.12 -25.94
CA THR A 140 -34.71 0.75 -27.37
C THR A 140 -33.40 0.13 -27.83
N TYR A 141 -32.28 0.70 -27.41
CA TYR A 141 -30.95 0.17 -27.69
C TYR A 141 -30.74 -1.20 -27.04
N VAL A 142 -31.08 -1.35 -25.75
CA VAL A 142 -30.93 -2.63 -25.04
C VAL A 142 -31.74 -3.73 -25.75
N ASP A 143 -32.97 -3.43 -26.15
CA ASP A 143 -33.84 -4.38 -26.86
C ASP A 143 -33.29 -4.74 -28.25
N ASN A 144 -32.84 -3.76 -29.03
CA ASN A 144 -32.25 -3.98 -30.36
C ASN A 144 -30.98 -4.83 -30.28
N ILE A 145 -30.11 -4.54 -29.31
CA ILE A 145 -28.89 -5.32 -29.07
C ILE A 145 -29.20 -6.74 -28.59
N ARG A 146 -30.24 -6.93 -27.77
CA ARG A 146 -30.67 -8.27 -27.35
C ARG A 146 -31.14 -9.10 -28.54
N ARG A 147 -32.02 -8.54 -29.39
CA ARG A 147 -32.46 -9.19 -30.64
C ARG A 147 -31.29 -9.53 -31.55
N LEU A 148 -30.33 -8.61 -31.69
CA LEU A 148 -29.12 -8.83 -32.48
C LEU A 148 -28.29 -10.01 -31.98
N VAL A 149 -28.16 -10.15 -30.66
CA VAL A 149 -27.37 -11.22 -30.04
C VAL A 149 -28.09 -12.56 -30.08
N ASP A 150 -29.41 -12.58 -29.91
CA ASP A 150 -30.20 -13.81 -30.04
C ASP A 150 -30.20 -14.33 -31.50
N GLU A 151 -30.16 -13.44 -32.51
CA GLU A 151 -29.99 -13.82 -33.93
C GLU A 151 -28.64 -14.47 -34.20
N LEU A 152 -27.56 -13.94 -33.59
CA LEU A 152 -26.21 -14.48 -33.75
C LEU A 152 -26.00 -15.83 -33.05
N SER A 153 -26.77 -16.13 -32.00
CA SER A 153 -26.67 -17.40 -31.27
C SER A 153 -28.01 -17.83 -30.69
N LEU A 154 -28.71 -18.70 -31.42
CA LEU A 154 -30.00 -19.25 -31.00
C LEU A 154 -29.92 -20.12 -29.72
N ARG A 155 -28.75 -20.70 -29.44
CA ARG A 155 -28.52 -21.58 -28.27
C ARG A 155 -27.15 -21.31 -27.66
N PRO A 156 -26.99 -20.20 -26.91
CA PRO A 156 -25.71 -19.84 -26.33
C PRO A 156 -25.32 -20.83 -25.23
N SER A 157 -24.02 -21.15 -25.16
CA SER A 157 -23.48 -21.96 -24.04
C SER A 157 -23.58 -21.16 -22.73
N VAL A 158 -23.68 -21.87 -21.61
CA VAL A 158 -23.92 -21.26 -20.30
C VAL A 158 -22.60 -20.91 -19.61
N LEU A 159 -22.56 -19.74 -18.95
CA LEU A 159 -21.58 -19.35 -17.95
C LEU A 159 -22.14 -19.68 -16.57
N GLU A 160 -21.35 -20.40 -15.78
CA GLU A 160 -21.72 -20.81 -14.43
C GLU A 160 -20.99 -19.92 -13.40
N PRO A 161 -21.70 -19.38 -12.40
CA PRO A 161 -21.07 -18.62 -11.33
C PRO A 161 -20.27 -19.58 -10.44
N LEU A 162 -19.01 -19.22 -10.17
CA LEU A 162 -18.08 -19.99 -9.35
C LEU A 162 -18.09 -19.54 -7.88
N CYS A 163 -17.83 -18.26 -7.64
CA CYS A 163 -17.66 -17.71 -6.30
C CYS A 163 -17.99 -16.21 -6.27
N LEU A 164 -18.17 -15.66 -5.07
CA LEU A 164 -18.35 -14.24 -4.82
C LEU A 164 -16.99 -13.55 -4.71
N LEU A 165 -16.76 -12.52 -5.53
CA LEU A 165 -15.60 -11.64 -5.40
C LEU A 165 -15.84 -10.61 -4.29
N ASP A 166 -17.06 -10.08 -4.24
CA ASP A 166 -17.57 -9.23 -3.17
C ASP A 166 -19.10 -9.39 -3.07
N LYS A 167 -19.80 -8.42 -2.44
CA LYS A 167 -21.27 -8.42 -2.31
C LYS A 167 -21.98 -8.28 -3.66
N GLN A 168 -21.41 -7.51 -4.59
CA GLN A 168 -22.00 -7.11 -5.87
C GLN A 168 -21.51 -7.94 -7.05
N PHE A 169 -20.31 -8.50 -7.00
CA PHE A 169 -19.65 -9.20 -8.09
C PHE A 169 -19.45 -10.69 -7.80
N SER A 170 -19.73 -11.51 -8.80
CA SER A 170 -19.41 -12.93 -8.82
C SER A 170 -18.45 -13.25 -9.96
N LEU A 171 -17.52 -14.17 -9.74
CA LEU A 171 -16.70 -14.74 -10.81
C LEU A 171 -17.49 -15.83 -11.52
N ALA A 172 -17.53 -15.82 -12.84
CA ALA A 172 -18.18 -16.86 -13.64
C ALA A 172 -17.18 -17.57 -14.57
N VAL A 173 -17.44 -18.84 -14.83
CA VAL A 173 -16.64 -19.71 -15.71
C VAL A 173 -17.48 -20.28 -16.85
N GLY A 174 -16.84 -20.50 -17.99
CA GLY A 174 -17.43 -21.31 -19.05
C GLY A 174 -16.43 -21.66 -20.13
N SER A 175 -16.93 -22.08 -21.29
CA SER A 175 -16.09 -22.50 -22.41
C SER A 175 -16.32 -21.65 -23.66
N LEU A 176 -15.29 -21.50 -24.49
CA LEU A 176 -15.30 -20.85 -25.79
C LEU A 176 -15.10 -21.87 -26.92
N PRO A 177 -15.96 -21.88 -27.97
CA PRO A 177 -15.91 -22.88 -29.04
C PRO A 177 -14.77 -22.62 -30.02
N ALA A 178 -14.30 -21.38 -30.14
CA ALA A 178 -13.23 -20.96 -31.03
C ALA A 178 -12.40 -19.83 -30.39
N PRO A 179 -11.15 -19.63 -30.83
CA PRO A 179 -10.30 -18.54 -30.35
C PRO A 179 -10.88 -17.18 -30.72
N VAL A 180 -11.13 -16.34 -29.71
CA VAL A 180 -11.70 -15.00 -29.92
C VAL A 180 -10.65 -13.98 -30.38
N GLY A 181 -9.36 -14.31 -30.28
CA GLY A 181 -8.24 -13.44 -30.64
C GLY A 181 -7.61 -12.73 -29.44
N ALA A 182 -6.79 -11.71 -29.71
CA ALA A 182 -6.11 -10.93 -28.67
C ALA A 182 -7.04 -9.88 -28.05
N ASN A 183 -6.74 -9.48 -26.80
CA ASN A 183 -7.43 -8.44 -26.03
C ASN A 183 -8.95 -8.60 -26.02
N PRO A 184 -9.46 -9.72 -25.48
CA PRO A 184 -10.89 -9.94 -25.42
C PRO A 184 -11.54 -8.92 -24.47
N VAL A 185 -12.75 -8.49 -24.79
CA VAL A 185 -13.61 -7.65 -23.94
C VAL A 185 -14.92 -8.40 -23.73
N ALA A 186 -15.50 -8.33 -22.54
CA ALA A 186 -16.81 -8.90 -22.27
C ALA A 186 -17.84 -7.78 -22.05
N VAL A 187 -18.98 -7.90 -22.73
CA VAL A 187 -20.13 -6.99 -22.60
C VAL A 187 -21.31 -7.79 -22.08
N VAL A 188 -21.90 -7.33 -20.99
CA VAL A 188 -23.13 -7.86 -20.38
C VAL A 188 -24.32 -7.10 -20.96
N ILE A 189 -25.24 -7.82 -21.59
CA ILE A 189 -26.54 -7.33 -22.04
C ILE A 189 -27.55 -7.81 -21.00
N GLY A 190 -27.85 -6.93 -20.05
CA GLY A 190 -28.78 -7.20 -18.96
C GLY A 190 -30.24 -6.95 -19.34
N GLY A 191 -31.10 -6.92 -18.33
CA GLY A 191 -32.51 -6.56 -18.50
C GLY A 191 -32.71 -5.09 -18.90
N ALA A 192 -31.97 -4.18 -18.25
CA ALA A 192 -32.17 -2.74 -18.38
C ALA A 192 -30.94 -1.97 -18.92
N ALA A 193 -29.80 -2.64 -19.08
CA ALA A 193 -28.56 -1.97 -19.48
C ALA A 193 -27.61 -2.89 -20.25
N VAL A 194 -26.74 -2.28 -21.07
CA VAL A 194 -25.60 -2.92 -21.75
C VAL A 194 -24.31 -2.34 -21.18
N GLN A 195 -23.51 -3.16 -20.49
CA GLN A 195 -22.34 -2.71 -19.73
C GLN A 195 -21.12 -3.58 -20.02
N GLU A 196 -19.93 -2.99 -20.01
CA GLU A 196 -18.68 -3.76 -20.04
C GLU A 196 -18.35 -4.34 -18.66
N THR A 197 -17.70 -5.50 -18.62
CA THR A 197 -17.18 -6.05 -17.37
C THR A 197 -16.04 -5.18 -16.84
N PRO A 198 -15.85 -5.10 -15.50
CA PRO A 198 -14.82 -4.24 -14.92
C PRO A 198 -13.39 -4.64 -15.31
N LEU A 199 -13.18 -5.90 -15.68
CA LEU A 199 -11.92 -6.41 -16.22
C LEU A 199 -12.14 -7.21 -17.50
N PRO A 200 -11.14 -7.20 -18.42
CA PRO A 200 -11.14 -8.07 -19.59
C PRO A 200 -11.20 -9.56 -19.20
N PRO A 201 -12.00 -10.39 -19.89
CA PRO A 201 -12.10 -11.82 -19.60
C PRO A 201 -10.75 -12.53 -19.75
N MET A 202 -10.40 -13.37 -18.78
CA MET A 202 -9.25 -14.26 -18.91
C MET A 202 -9.63 -15.48 -19.73
N ILE A 203 -8.83 -15.79 -20.75
CA ILE A 203 -9.01 -16.97 -21.59
C ILE A 203 -7.83 -17.91 -21.40
N GLU A 204 -8.07 -19.07 -20.80
CA GLU A 204 -7.08 -20.13 -20.68
C GLU A 204 -7.10 -21.02 -21.93
N ARG A 205 -5.94 -21.15 -22.58
CA ARG A 205 -5.76 -22.04 -23.73
C ARG A 205 -5.46 -23.45 -23.21
N PRO A 206 -6.21 -24.49 -23.62
CA PRO A 206 -5.95 -25.85 -23.15
C PRO A 206 -4.56 -26.31 -23.59
N GLY A 207 -3.80 -26.90 -22.67
CA GLY A 207 -2.58 -27.64 -23.01
C GLY A 207 -2.94 -28.87 -23.84
N SER A 208 -2.45 -28.93 -25.09
CA SER A 208 -2.35 -30.06 -26.03
C SER A 208 -3.51 -31.09 -26.16
N SER A 209 -4.68 -30.87 -25.57
CA SER A 209 -5.81 -31.80 -25.62
C SER A 209 -6.66 -31.58 -26.87
N LYS A 210 -7.08 -32.69 -27.51
CA LYS A 210 -7.79 -32.80 -28.81
C LYS A 210 -9.18 -32.14 -28.89
N LYS A 211 -9.57 -31.29 -27.94
CA LYS A 211 -10.81 -30.49 -27.99
C LYS A 211 -10.43 -29.02 -27.93
N ASN A 212 -10.66 -28.31 -29.03
CA ASN A 212 -10.32 -26.89 -29.26
C ASN A 212 -11.14 -25.89 -28.38
N ARG A 213 -11.53 -26.27 -27.16
CA ARG A 213 -12.37 -25.48 -26.24
C ARG A 213 -11.50 -24.71 -25.26
N GLN A 214 -11.62 -23.39 -25.23
CA GLN A 214 -10.90 -22.53 -24.29
C GLN A 214 -11.76 -22.30 -23.04
N ILE A 215 -11.14 -22.20 -21.86
CA ILE A 215 -11.87 -21.83 -20.63
C ILE A 215 -11.86 -20.30 -20.53
N VAL A 216 -12.99 -19.72 -20.15
CA VAL A 216 -13.12 -18.28 -19.93
C VAL A 216 -13.54 -18.00 -18.49
N LEU A 217 -12.88 -17.04 -17.85
CA LEU A 217 -13.20 -16.53 -16.52
C LEU A 217 -13.46 -15.03 -16.60
N LEU A 218 -14.54 -14.55 -15.98
CA LEU A 218 -14.87 -13.12 -15.96
C LEU A 218 -15.70 -12.70 -14.74
N PRO A 219 -15.48 -11.49 -14.20
CA PRO A 219 -16.30 -10.93 -13.13
C PRO A 219 -17.63 -10.40 -13.69
N LEU A 220 -18.72 -10.64 -12.96
CA LEU A 220 -20.07 -10.23 -13.33
C LEU A 220 -20.77 -9.50 -12.19
N HIS A 221 -21.36 -8.35 -12.50
CA HIS A 221 -22.18 -7.60 -11.56
C HIS A 221 -23.55 -8.28 -11.39
N ARG A 222 -23.84 -8.74 -10.17
CA ARG A 222 -24.99 -9.60 -9.88
C ARG A 222 -26.34 -8.94 -10.14
N SER A 223 -26.49 -7.64 -9.87
CA SER A 223 -27.75 -6.95 -10.14
C SER A 223 -28.01 -6.70 -11.63
N ALA A 224 -26.97 -6.81 -12.48
CA ALA A 224 -27.11 -6.65 -13.92
C ALA A 224 -27.60 -7.95 -14.59
N LEU A 225 -27.64 -9.06 -13.84
CA LEU A 225 -27.97 -10.39 -14.36
C LEU A 225 -29.44 -10.74 -14.15
N SER A 226 -30.01 -11.36 -15.17
CA SER A 226 -31.34 -11.95 -15.22
C SER A 226 -31.31 -13.19 -16.12
N GLU A 227 -32.36 -14.01 -16.14
CA GLU A 227 -32.41 -15.21 -17.01
C GLU A 227 -32.35 -14.88 -18.51
N VAL A 228 -32.76 -13.66 -18.88
CA VAL A 228 -32.67 -13.16 -20.26
C VAL A 228 -31.32 -12.54 -20.59
N SER A 229 -30.41 -12.43 -19.62
CA SER A 229 -29.12 -11.79 -19.83
C SER A 229 -28.22 -12.59 -20.77
N ARG A 230 -27.47 -11.86 -21.59
CA ARG A 230 -26.48 -12.42 -22.52
C ARG A 230 -25.13 -11.77 -22.28
N ILE A 231 -24.06 -12.54 -22.41
CA ILE A 231 -22.69 -12.05 -22.34
C ILE A 231 -22.05 -12.23 -23.70
N VAL A 232 -21.53 -11.14 -24.25
CA VAL A 232 -20.81 -11.14 -25.52
C VAL A 232 -19.32 -10.96 -25.24
N VAL A 233 -18.53 -11.99 -25.54
CA VAL A 233 -17.07 -11.94 -25.50
C VAL A 233 -16.57 -11.59 -26.90
N LEU A 234 -15.99 -10.40 -27.04
CA LEU A 234 -15.48 -9.83 -28.28
C LEU A 234 -13.96 -9.86 -28.28
N GLY A 235 -13.34 -10.39 -29.33
CA GLY A 235 -11.90 -10.33 -29.50
C GLY A 235 -11.54 -9.91 -30.93
N SER A 236 -10.25 -9.87 -31.25
CA SER A 236 -9.78 -9.42 -32.57
C SER A 236 -10.16 -10.34 -33.73
N ALA A 237 -10.49 -11.60 -33.45
CA ALA A 237 -10.69 -12.65 -34.44
C ALA A 237 -12.06 -13.35 -34.33
N GLY A 238 -12.92 -12.96 -33.38
CA GLY A 238 -14.21 -13.62 -33.21
C GLY A 238 -15.14 -12.94 -32.19
N VAL A 239 -16.37 -13.47 -32.12
CA VAL A 239 -17.39 -13.13 -31.12
C VAL A 239 -17.94 -14.43 -30.55
N ALA A 240 -18.16 -14.47 -29.23
CA ALA A 240 -18.81 -15.60 -28.56
C ALA A 240 -19.91 -15.11 -27.63
N ILE A 241 -21.10 -15.71 -27.74
CA ILE A 241 -22.28 -15.32 -26.96
C ILE A 241 -22.62 -16.38 -25.91
N ARG A 242 -22.80 -15.96 -24.66
CA ARG A 242 -23.10 -16.84 -23.52
C ARG A 242 -24.37 -16.43 -22.82
N ALA A 243 -25.12 -17.43 -22.37
CA ALA A 243 -26.16 -17.23 -21.36
C ALA A 243 -25.54 -17.29 -19.97
N VAL A 244 -26.20 -16.69 -18.99
CA VAL A 244 -25.73 -16.72 -17.59
C VAL A 244 -26.69 -17.56 -16.77
N LYS A 245 -26.14 -18.50 -16.00
CA LYS A 245 -26.92 -19.21 -15.01
C LYS A 245 -27.02 -18.35 -13.76
N THR A 246 -28.23 -17.96 -13.36
CA THR A 246 -28.47 -17.33 -12.06
C THR A 246 -28.25 -18.37 -10.96
N ALA A 247 -27.41 -18.04 -9.97
CA ALA A 247 -27.11 -18.98 -8.88
C ALA A 247 -28.36 -19.22 -8.03
N GLY A 248 -28.85 -20.46 -8.00
CA GLY A 248 -29.96 -20.89 -7.13
C GLY A 248 -29.53 -21.28 -5.70
N HIS A 249 -28.24 -21.18 -5.38
CA HIS A 249 -27.65 -21.59 -4.09
C HIS A 249 -26.73 -20.47 -3.58
N SER A 250 -26.44 -20.46 -2.27
CA SER A 250 -25.46 -19.53 -1.71
C SER A 250 -24.07 -19.84 -2.27
N LEU A 251 -23.56 -18.95 -3.12
CA LEU A 251 -22.18 -19.00 -3.61
C LEU A 251 -21.22 -18.77 -2.44
N GLU A 252 -20.11 -19.49 -2.43
CA GLU A 252 -19.03 -19.26 -1.47
C GLU A 252 -18.20 -18.01 -1.83
N SER A 253 -17.45 -17.47 -0.87
CA SER A 253 -16.52 -16.36 -1.13
C SER A 253 -15.31 -16.82 -1.94
N ALA A 254 -14.66 -15.90 -2.66
CA ALA A 254 -13.43 -16.18 -3.40
C ALA A 254 -12.32 -16.74 -2.49
N VAL A 255 -12.26 -16.27 -1.24
CA VAL A 255 -11.32 -16.75 -0.21
C VAL A 255 -11.58 -18.23 0.11
N SER A 256 -12.82 -18.59 0.44
CA SER A 256 -13.23 -19.98 0.71
C SER A 256 -12.97 -20.89 -0.49
N TRP A 257 -13.33 -20.41 -1.68
CA TRP A 257 -13.13 -21.14 -2.92
C TRP A 257 -11.64 -21.39 -3.19
N ILE A 258 -10.77 -20.38 -3.04
CA ILE A 258 -9.32 -20.58 -3.23
C ILE A 258 -8.74 -21.53 -2.17
N ALA A 259 -9.16 -21.41 -0.92
CA ALA A 259 -8.71 -22.27 0.17
C ALA A 259 -9.05 -23.76 -0.04
N THR A 260 -10.21 -24.04 -0.65
CA THR A 260 -10.68 -25.41 -0.90
C THR A 260 -10.19 -25.98 -2.23
N GLN A 261 -9.86 -25.14 -3.21
CA GLN A 261 -9.44 -25.56 -4.55
C GLN A 261 -7.91 -25.76 -4.64
N ASN A 262 -7.48 -26.98 -4.33
CA ASN A 262 -6.06 -27.36 -4.27
C ASN A 262 -5.32 -27.28 -5.64
N ARG A 263 -6.02 -27.09 -6.77
CA ARG A 263 -5.43 -27.11 -8.14
C ARG A 263 -6.09 -26.16 -9.15
N LEU A 264 -6.20 -24.87 -8.81
CA LEU A 264 -6.40 -23.85 -9.86
C LEU A 264 -5.10 -23.67 -10.66
N ALA A 265 -5.23 -23.51 -11.97
CA ALA A 265 -4.11 -23.07 -12.80
C ALA A 265 -3.58 -21.73 -12.26
N PRO A 266 -2.26 -21.51 -12.18
CA PRO A 266 -1.68 -20.27 -11.66
C PRO A 266 -2.27 -19.01 -12.30
N ALA A 267 -2.54 -19.05 -13.62
CA ALA A 267 -3.15 -17.94 -14.34
C ALA A 267 -4.56 -17.58 -13.83
N ALA A 268 -5.37 -18.57 -13.45
CA ALA A 268 -6.70 -18.33 -12.91
C ALA A 268 -6.64 -17.67 -11.54
N ARG A 269 -5.69 -18.09 -10.67
CA ARG A 269 -5.47 -17.46 -9.36
C ARG A 269 -5.04 -16.01 -9.51
N ASP A 270 -4.07 -15.75 -10.39
CA ASP A 270 -3.61 -14.39 -10.71
C ASP A 270 -4.77 -13.51 -11.17
N TYR A 271 -5.66 -14.04 -11.99
CA TYR A 271 -6.82 -13.30 -12.47
C TYR A 271 -7.83 -13.00 -11.37
N VAL A 272 -8.08 -13.93 -10.44
CA VAL A 272 -8.92 -13.65 -9.26
C VAL A 272 -8.30 -12.56 -8.40
N LEU A 273 -6.99 -12.63 -8.14
CA LEU A 273 -6.27 -11.59 -7.39
C LEU A 273 -6.35 -10.23 -8.09
N GLN A 274 -6.24 -10.18 -9.42
CA GLN A 274 -6.42 -8.94 -10.19
C GLN A 274 -7.86 -8.40 -10.07
N CYS A 275 -8.86 -9.28 -10.12
CA CYS A 275 -10.26 -8.91 -9.91
C CYS A 275 -10.49 -8.30 -8.53
N LEU A 276 -10.03 -8.98 -7.48
CA LEU A 276 -10.14 -8.49 -6.11
C LEU A 276 -9.38 -7.18 -5.90
N THR A 277 -8.17 -7.05 -6.48
CA THR A 277 -7.37 -5.81 -6.40
C THR A 277 -8.10 -4.64 -7.07
N GLN A 278 -8.73 -4.86 -8.23
CA GLN A 278 -9.47 -3.82 -8.94
C GLN A 278 -10.75 -3.41 -8.21
N LEU A 279 -11.50 -4.38 -7.67
CA LEU A 279 -12.73 -4.12 -6.92
C LEU A 279 -12.45 -3.52 -5.54
N GLY A 280 -11.32 -3.89 -4.92
CA GLY A 280 -10.84 -3.38 -3.64
C GLY A 280 -10.47 -1.90 -3.64
N GLN A 281 -10.46 -1.25 -4.80
CA GLN A 281 -10.35 0.22 -4.90
C GLN A 281 -11.63 0.93 -4.43
N THR A 282 -12.77 0.24 -4.48
CA THR A 282 -14.08 0.80 -4.14
C THR A 282 -14.79 0.05 -3.00
N ASP A 283 -14.45 -1.21 -2.75
CA ASP A 283 -15.07 -2.04 -1.72
C ASP A 283 -14.04 -2.56 -0.70
N ALA A 284 -14.26 -2.29 0.58
CA ALA A 284 -13.36 -2.72 1.65
C ALA A 284 -13.32 -4.26 1.82
N GLY A 285 -14.42 -4.96 1.54
CA GLY A 285 -14.45 -6.42 1.65
C GLY A 285 -13.58 -7.10 0.58
N ALA A 286 -13.63 -6.61 -0.66
CA ALA A 286 -12.72 -7.06 -1.72
C ALA A 286 -11.25 -6.74 -1.38
N HIS A 287 -11.00 -5.58 -0.77
CA HIS A 287 -9.67 -5.16 -0.33
C HIS A 287 -9.07 -6.14 0.70
N ASP A 288 -9.83 -6.51 1.72
CA ASP A 288 -9.41 -7.48 2.74
C ASP A 288 -9.22 -8.89 2.13
N ALA A 289 -10.11 -9.28 1.22
CA ALA A 289 -10.04 -10.56 0.52
C ALA A 289 -8.74 -10.71 -0.30
N VAL A 290 -8.19 -9.63 -0.88
CA VAL A 290 -6.87 -9.68 -1.55
C VAL A 290 -5.80 -10.17 -0.57
N ARG A 291 -5.76 -9.59 0.63
CA ARG A 291 -4.76 -9.93 1.65
C ARG A 291 -4.92 -11.38 2.11
N GLU A 292 -6.14 -11.81 2.38
CA GLU A 292 -6.43 -13.19 2.80
C GLU A 292 -6.04 -14.21 1.73
N VAL A 293 -6.42 -13.97 0.47
CA VAL A 293 -6.05 -14.86 -0.65
C VAL A 293 -4.55 -14.92 -0.83
N LEU A 294 -3.84 -13.79 -0.76
CA LEU A 294 -2.39 -13.76 -0.89
C LEU A 294 -1.69 -14.53 0.24
N LEU A 295 -2.17 -14.44 1.48
CA LEU A 295 -1.66 -15.23 2.62
C LEU A 295 -1.88 -16.73 2.42
N LEU A 296 -3.07 -17.12 1.96
CA LEU A 296 -3.43 -18.52 1.69
C LEU A 296 -2.71 -19.10 0.46
N SER A 297 -2.25 -18.24 -0.46
CA SER A 297 -1.62 -18.64 -1.72
C SER A 297 -0.10 -18.80 -1.63
N GLN A 298 0.53 -18.45 -0.50
CA GLN A 298 1.96 -18.70 -0.31
C GLN A 298 2.23 -20.21 -0.32
N SER A 299 2.88 -20.68 -1.38
CA SER A 299 3.23 -22.10 -1.53
C SER A 299 4.34 -22.47 -0.54
N ALA A 300 4.35 -23.72 -0.07
CA ALA A 300 5.33 -24.27 0.87
C ALA A 300 6.78 -24.38 0.34
N ASP A 301 7.04 -23.96 -0.90
CA ASP A 301 8.40 -23.77 -1.40
C ASP A 301 8.88 -22.39 -0.94
N GLY A 302 9.51 -22.38 0.25
CA GLY A 302 10.08 -21.22 0.91
C GLY A 302 11.32 -20.63 0.22
N ASP A 303 11.17 -20.20 -1.03
CA ASP A 303 12.04 -19.15 -1.57
C ASP A 303 11.40 -17.79 -1.20
N CYS A 304 12.22 -16.83 -0.76
CA CYS A 304 11.80 -15.47 -0.44
C CYS A 304 10.84 -14.89 -1.50
N PRO A 305 9.94 -13.95 -1.16
CA PRO A 305 8.98 -13.36 -2.09
C PRO A 305 9.71 -12.56 -3.18
N GLY A 306 10.12 -13.26 -4.25
CA GLY A 306 10.99 -12.70 -5.27
C GLY A 306 11.20 -13.68 -6.40
N GLY A 307 10.37 -13.57 -7.44
CA GLY A 307 10.53 -14.36 -8.66
C GLY A 307 11.89 -14.07 -9.32
N ALA A 308 12.88 -14.91 -9.06
CA ALA A 308 14.19 -14.79 -9.67
C ALA A 308 14.20 -15.46 -11.05
N LYS A 309 14.38 -14.68 -12.11
CA LYS A 309 14.67 -15.22 -13.45
C LYS A 309 15.99 -14.65 -13.94
N GLY A 310 17.10 -15.31 -13.59
CA GLY A 310 18.45 -15.17 -14.17
C GLY A 310 19.05 -13.75 -14.25
N LEU A 311 18.45 -12.87 -15.06
CA LEU A 311 18.82 -11.48 -15.30
C LEU A 311 18.38 -10.51 -14.20
N ILE A 312 17.28 -10.80 -13.48
CA ILE A 312 16.75 -9.93 -12.43
C ILE A 312 16.07 -10.76 -11.33
N GLY A 313 16.12 -10.24 -10.11
CA GLY A 313 15.26 -10.65 -9.00
C GLY A 313 14.75 -9.43 -8.25
N ILE A 314 13.53 -9.55 -7.72
CA ILE A 314 12.90 -8.53 -6.89
C ILE A 314 12.93 -9.06 -5.46
N ASP A 315 13.49 -8.29 -4.53
CA ASP A 315 13.62 -8.71 -3.14
C ASP A 315 12.40 -8.26 -2.33
N CYS A 316 11.87 -7.06 -2.61
CA CYS A 316 10.60 -6.62 -2.05
C CYS A 316 9.90 -5.57 -2.93
N ALA A 317 8.59 -5.47 -2.76
CA ALA A 317 7.75 -4.40 -3.30
C ALA A 317 6.75 -3.97 -2.23
N ILE A 318 6.69 -2.66 -1.95
CA ILE A 318 5.87 -2.09 -0.87
C ILE A 318 5.02 -0.97 -1.45
N GLY A 319 3.70 -1.18 -1.44
CA GLY A 319 2.73 -0.16 -1.82
C GLY A 319 2.58 0.88 -0.70
N THR A 320 2.76 2.15 -1.05
CA THR A 320 2.34 3.29 -0.22
C THR A 320 1.14 3.96 -0.90
N THR A 321 0.60 5.06 -0.37
CA THR A 321 -0.56 5.73 -0.97
C THR A 321 -0.31 6.18 -2.43
N ASP A 322 0.86 6.75 -2.71
CA ASP A 322 1.18 7.35 -4.01
C ASP A 322 2.42 6.76 -4.71
N HIS A 323 3.20 5.96 -3.98
CA HIS A 323 4.48 5.44 -4.47
C HIS A 323 4.59 3.93 -4.24
N LEU A 324 5.34 3.27 -5.12
CA LEU A 324 5.74 1.88 -4.95
C LEU A 324 7.24 1.84 -4.69
N PHE A 325 7.62 1.44 -3.48
CA PHE A 325 9.02 1.17 -3.16
C PHE A 325 9.37 -0.23 -3.68
N VAL A 326 10.47 -0.33 -4.43
CA VAL A 326 10.96 -1.60 -4.98
C VAL A 326 12.45 -1.72 -4.73
N SER A 327 12.87 -2.89 -4.25
CA SER A 327 14.28 -3.26 -4.17
C SER A 327 14.52 -4.60 -4.86
N GLY A 328 15.71 -4.78 -5.41
CA GLY A 328 16.08 -6.01 -6.09
C GLY A 328 17.52 -5.98 -6.59
N TRP A 329 17.82 -6.90 -7.50
CA TRP A 329 19.13 -7.00 -8.14
C TRP A 329 19.00 -7.33 -9.63
N ILE A 330 19.98 -6.91 -10.42
CA ILE A 330 20.11 -7.12 -11.87
C ILE A 330 21.47 -7.77 -12.14
N ALA A 331 21.47 -8.91 -12.82
CA ALA A 331 22.66 -9.59 -13.34
C ALA A 331 22.75 -9.36 -14.86
N ASP A 332 23.18 -8.16 -15.26
CA ASP A 332 23.26 -7.74 -16.66
C ASP A 332 24.66 -7.22 -17.04
N PRO A 333 25.65 -8.13 -17.20
CA PRO A 333 27.02 -7.75 -17.56
C PRO A 333 27.13 -7.21 -19.00
N HIS A 334 26.12 -7.43 -19.84
CA HIS A 334 26.13 -7.06 -21.26
C HIS A 334 25.26 -5.84 -21.59
N GLY A 335 24.62 -5.21 -20.59
CA GLY A 335 23.79 -4.02 -20.81
C GLY A 335 22.51 -4.29 -21.62
N LEU A 336 21.96 -5.50 -21.54
CA LEU A 336 20.77 -5.92 -22.27
C LEU A 336 19.49 -5.29 -21.72
N VAL A 337 19.45 -4.94 -20.44
CA VAL A 337 18.26 -4.41 -19.78
C VAL A 337 18.16 -2.90 -20.02
N ARG A 338 17.10 -2.48 -20.70
CA ARG A 338 16.81 -1.06 -20.98
C ARG A 338 15.91 -0.42 -19.93
N ALA A 339 14.83 -1.11 -19.57
CA ALA A 339 13.83 -0.61 -18.63
C ALA A 339 13.10 -1.75 -17.90
N ILE A 340 12.54 -1.43 -16.74
CA ILE A 340 11.67 -2.30 -15.94
C ILE A 340 10.25 -1.74 -16.02
N GLY A 341 9.31 -2.53 -16.50
CA GLY A 341 7.88 -2.23 -16.45
C GLY A 341 7.24 -2.88 -15.23
N ILE A 342 6.43 -2.13 -14.50
CA ILE A 342 5.71 -2.58 -13.30
C ILE A 342 4.22 -2.38 -13.52
N VAL A 343 3.40 -3.37 -13.18
CA VAL A 343 1.94 -3.29 -13.22
C VAL A 343 1.35 -3.83 -11.92
N VAL A 344 0.47 -3.06 -11.28
CA VAL A 344 -0.28 -3.40 -10.07
C VAL A 344 -1.74 -3.01 -10.27
N GLY A 345 -2.62 -3.96 -10.61
CA GLY A 345 -4.00 -3.61 -10.98
C GLY A 345 -4.05 -2.66 -12.18
N ASN A 346 -4.67 -1.48 -12.02
CA ASN A 346 -4.68 -0.40 -13.01
C ASN A 346 -3.45 0.53 -12.94
N TRP A 347 -2.63 0.42 -11.89
CA TRP A 347 -1.42 1.19 -11.73
C TRP A 347 -0.30 0.60 -12.58
N SER A 348 0.46 1.45 -13.26
CA SER A 348 1.66 1.02 -13.98
C SER A 348 2.75 2.08 -13.94
N ALA A 349 3.99 1.63 -13.98
CA ALA A 349 5.15 2.49 -14.09
C ALA A 349 6.20 1.86 -15.01
N LYS A 350 6.93 2.70 -15.73
CA LYS A 350 8.08 2.28 -16.53
C LYS A 350 9.32 2.98 -16.01
N LEU A 351 10.28 2.19 -15.56
CA LEU A 351 11.51 2.65 -14.97
C LEU A 351 12.65 2.41 -15.94
N ASP A 352 13.16 3.48 -16.53
CA ASP A 352 14.40 3.39 -17.29
C ASP A 352 15.58 3.10 -16.36
N ARG A 353 16.60 2.38 -16.86
CA ARG A 353 17.77 2.01 -16.05
C ARG A 353 18.47 3.21 -15.39
N ALA A 354 18.43 4.38 -16.02
CA ALA A 354 19.02 5.61 -15.50
C ALA A 354 18.25 6.20 -14.29
N ALA A 355 16.98 5.82 -14.11
CA ALA A 355 16.17 6.24 -12.97
C ALA A 355 16.38 5.34 -11.73
N LEU A 356 17.10 4.22 -11.89
CA LEU A 356 17.39 3.29 -10.79
C LEU A 356 18.59 3.78 -10.00
N GLN A 357 18.46 3.81 -8.68
CA GLN A 357 19.61 3.98 -7.80
C GLN A 357 20.27 2.61 -7.61
N THR A 358 21.52 2.47 -8.07
CA THR A 358 22.21 1.17 -8.10
C THR A 358 23.41 1.12 -7.17
N PHE A 359 23.74 -0.09 -6.72
CA PHE A 359 24.89 -0.35 -5.87
C PHE A 359 25.48 -1.74 -6.14
N SER A 360 26.75 -1.92 -5.84
CA SER A 360 27.41 -3.23 -5.95
C SER A 360 26.93 -4.15 -4.83
N THR A 361 26.55 -5.38 -5.18
CA THR A 361 26.23 -6.43 -4.22
C THR A 361 26.62 -7.80 -4.77
N SER A 362 26.57 -8.83 -3.94
CA SER A 362 26.73 -10.22 -4.39
C SER A 362 25.59 -11.07 -3.88
N ARG A 363 25.18 -12.04 -4.69
CA ARG A 363 24.13 -12.99 -4.34
C ARG A 363 24.72 -14.39 -4.29
N THR A 364 24.54 -15.05 -3.16
CA THR A 364 24.87 -16.47 -3.02
C THR A 364 23.70 -17.28 -3.53
N ASN A 365 23.96 -18.23 -4.42
CA ASN A 365 22.93 -19.17 -4.84
C ASN A 365 22.78 -20.25 -3.77
N ASP A 366 21.59 -20.38 -3.18
CA ASP A 366 21.31 -21.30 -2.08
C ASP A 366 21.55 -22.78 -2.44
N LYS A 367 21.49 -23.13 -3.73
CA LYS A 367 21.70 -24.50 -4.22
C LYS A 367 23.17 -24.83 -4.52
N SER A 368 24.00 -23.84 -4.85
CA SER A 368 25.41 -24.07 -5.23
C SER A 368 26.42 -23.47 -4.27
N GLY A 369 25.99 -22.61 -3.34
CA GLY A 369 26.86 -21.87 -2.42
C GLY A 369 27.78 -20.85 -3.11
N VAL A 370 27.68 -20.69 -4.43
CA VAL A 370 28.53 -19.79 -5.22
C VAL A 370 27.98 -18.37 -5.13
N SER A 371 28.84 -17.42 -4.72
CA SER A 371 28.52 -16.00 -4.72
C SER A 371 28.77 -15.41 -6.10
N GLN A 372 27.73 -14.82 -6.70
CA GLN A 372 27.79 -14.12 -7.97
C GLN A 372 27.70 -12.61 -7.72
N ALA A 373 28.60 -11.83 -8.33
CA ALA A 373 28.50 -10.37 -8.32
C ALA A 373 27.30 -9.92 -9.16
N VAL A 374 26.44 -9.08 -8.58
CA VAL A 374 25.24 -8.54 -9.22
C VAL A 374 25.11 -7.05 -8.89
N THR A 375 24.29 -6.33 -9.66
CA THR A 375 24.00 -4.91 -9.38
C THR A 375 22.70 -4.82 -8.60
N GLY A 376 22.76 -4.44 -7.33
CA GLY A 376 21.57 -4.12 -6.54
C GLY A 376 20.93 -2.83 -7.05
N PHE A 377 19.61 -2.73 -6.95
CA PHE A 377 18.88 -1.51 -7.26
C PHE A 377 17.78 -1.25 -6.23
N VAL A 378 17.48 0.03 -6.08
CA VAL A 378 16.36 0.51 -5.29
C VAL A 378 15.70 1.69 -5.99
N VAL A 379 14.38 1.79 -5.89
CA VAL A 379 13.61 2.84 -6.53
C VAL A 379 12.32 3.12 -5.76
N LEU A 380 11.96 4.39 -5.67
CA LEU A 380 10.64 4.83 -5.23
C LEU A 380 9.86 5.27 -6.48
N ALA A 381 9.08 4.35 -7.05
CA ALA A 381 8.37 4.57 -8.29
C ALA A 381 7.07 5.34 -8.05
N ARG A 382 6.77 6.32 -8.91
CA ARG A 382 5.51 7.05 -8.93
C ARG A 382 4.78 6.73 -10.24
N GLY A 383 3.47 6.55 -10.17
CA GLY A 383 2.62 6.40 -11.35
C GLY A 383 1.56 7.49 -11.45
N ASP A 384 0.68 7.35 -12.45
CA ASP A 384 -0.34 8.36 -12.78
C ASP A 384 -1.59 8.28 -11.89
N CYS A 385 -1.70 7.23 -11.08
CA CYS A 385 -2.79 7.01 -10.13
C CYS A 385 -2.23 6.51 -8.78
N PRO A 386 -3.05 6.49 -7.71
CA PRO A 386 -2.66 5.91 -6.42
C PRO A 386 -2.28 4.43 -6.55
N VAL A 387 -1.28 4.00 -5.80
CA VAL A 387 -0.81 2.60 -5.82
C VAL A 387 -1.75 1.76 -4.93
N PRO A 388 -2.26 0.61 -5.40
CA PRO A 388 -2.96 -0.32 -4.53
C PRO A 388 -2.06 -0.79 -3.38
N GLN A 389 -2.50 -0.63 -2.13
CA GLN A 389 -1.72 -1.06 -0.95
C GLN A 389 -1.55 -2.58 -0.89
N PHE A 390 -2.55 -3.33 -1.36
CA PHE A 390 -2.49 -4.78 -1.51
C PHE A 390 -2.74 -5.18 -2.97
N GLY A 391 -2.15 -6.30 -3.38
CA GLY A 391 -2.27 -6.83 -4.73
C GLY A 391 -1.00 -7.58 -5.15
N THR A 392 -0.88 -7.87 -6.45
CA THR A 392 0.32 -8.50 -7.01
C THR A 392 0.99 -7.55 -7.99
N ALA A 393 2.24 -7.18 -7.70
CA ALA A 393 3.08 -6.43 -8.61
C ALA A 393 3.72 -7.36 -9.65
N ARG A 394 3.39 -7.13 -10.93
CA ARG A 394 4.00 -7.83 -12.06
C ARG A 394 5.15 -7.01 -12.62
N PHE A 395 6.30 -7.65 -12.79
CA PHE A 395 7.51 -7.04 -13.32
C PHE A 395 7.83 -7.62 -14.70
N SER A 396 8.12 -6.73 -15.63
CA SER A 396 8.56 -7.05 -16.99
C SER A 396 9.85 -6.30 -17.33
N LEU A 397 10.71 -6.88 -18.14
CA LEU A 397 11.91 -6.21 -18.66
C LEU A 397 11.69 -5.82 -20.12
N THR A 398 12.03 -4.59 -20.45
CA THR A 398 12.28 -4.19 -21.84
C THR A 398 13.77 -4.37 -22.13
N LEU A 399 14.10 -5.23 -23.10
CA LEU A 399 15.47 -5.47 -23.54
C LEU A 399 15.93 -4.40 -24.55
N ALA A 400 17.23 -4.33 -24.83
CA ALA A 400 17.81 -3.43 -25.84
C ALA A 400 17.19 -3.63 -27.24
N SER A 401 16.76 -4.86 -27.57
CA SER A 401 16.03 -5.21 -28.79
C SER A 401 14.58 -4.71 -28.83
N ARG A 402 14.09 -4.08 -27.74
CA ARG A 402 12.69 -3.74 -27.47
C ARG A 402 11.75 -4.92 -27.23
N ALA A 403 12.28 -6.14 -27.13
CA ALA A 403 11.50 -7.28 -26.65
C ALA A 403 11.10 -7.09 -25.17
N SER A 404 9.90 -7.56 -24.82
CA SER A 404 9.39 -7.54 -23.44
C SER A 404 9.41 -8.95 -22.85
N LEU A 405 9.89 -9.09 -21.61
CA LEU A 405 9.97 -10.37 -20.89
C LEU A 405 9.35 -10.26 -19.50
N ASP A 406 8.37 -11.10 -19.17
CA ASP A 406 7.82 -11.21 -17.83
C ASP A 406 8.80 -11.94 -16.90
N VAL A 407 9.22 -11.25 -15.83
CA VAL A 407 10.33 -11.71 -14.97
C VAL A 407 9.91 -12.12 -13.57
N ALA A 408 9.03 -11.36 -12.92
CA ALA A 408 8.66 -11.61 -11.53
C ALA A 408 7.21 -11.21 -11.25
N GLN A 409 6.64 -11.84 -10.23
CA GLN A 409 5.38 -11.44 -9.60
C GLN A 409 5.62 -11.41 -8.10
N VAL A 410 5.33 -10.28 -7.45
CA VAL A 410 5.59 -10.08 -6.02
C VAL A 410 4.31 -9.60 -5.34
N PRO A 411 3.87 -10.26 -4.25
CA PRO A 411 2.71 -9.84 -3.51
C PRO A 411 3.01 -8.60 -2.66
N LEU A 412 2.13 -7.61 -2.69
CA LEU A 412 2.20 -6.40 -1.85
C LEU A 412 1.57 -6.70 -0.49
N LEU A 413 2.31 -7.37 0.38
CA LEU A 413 1.84 -7.78 1.72
C LEU A 413 2.56 -7.05 2.87
N LEU A 414 3.71 -6.46 2.59
CA LEU A 414 4.53 -5.82 3.60
C LEU A 414 3.88 -4.50 4.04
N THR A 415 3.56 -4.41 5.32
CA THR A 415 2.96 -3.23 5.96
C THR A 415 3.59 -2.99 7.33
N GLY A 416 3.44 -1.77 7.86
CA GLY A 416 3.89 -1.41 9.21
C GLY A 416 5.35 -1.77 9.50
N PRO A 417 5.65 -2.48 10.62
CA PRO A 417 7.01 -2.87 10.98
C PRO A 417 7.73 -3.70 9.92
N ALA A 418 7.05 -4.65 9.27
CA ALA A 418 7.67 -5.50 8.25
C ALA A 418 8.08 -4.72 7.00
N ALA A 419 7.27 -3.73 6.59
CA ALA A 419 7.62 -2.82 5.49
C ALA A 419 8.83 -1.95 5.86
N ARG A 420 8.85 -1.39 7.07
CA ARG A 420 10.00 -0.63 7.57
C ARG A 420 11.28 -1.45 7.55
N ASP A 421 11.23 -2.66 8.11
CA ASP A 421 12.41 -3.51 8.23
C ASP A 421 12.91 -3.94 6.84
N ALA A 422 12.01 -4.18 5.88
CA ALA A 422 12.37 -4.43 4.49
C ALA A 422 13.05 -3.21 3.83
N ILE A 423 12.56 -1.98 4.06
CA ILE A 423 13.19 -0.74 3.56
C ILE A 423 14.59 -0.57 4.14
N LEU A 424 14.74 -0.76 5.46
CA LEU A 424 16.04 -0.61 6.14
C LEU A 424 17.07 -1.64 5.66
N ASN A 425 16.62 -2.83 5.26
CA ASN A 425 17.48 -3.90 4.74
C ASN A 425 17.63 -3.88 3.21
N ALA A 426 16.95 -2.98 2.49
CA ALA A 426 16.98 -2.94 1.03
C ALA A 426 18.36 -2.58 0.45
N VAL A 427 19.18 -1.84 1.20
CA VAL A 427 20.52 -1.43 0.80
C VAL A 427 21.53 -1.89 1.86
N PRO A 428 22.55 -2.69 1.49
CA PRO A 428 23.60 -3.09 2.41
C PRO A 428 24.32 -1.88 3.03
N ALA A 429 24.64 -1.94 4.32
CA ALA A 429 25.27 -0.83 5.05
C ALA A 429 26.58 -0.35 4.40
N VAL A 430 27.35 -1.25 3.79
CA VAL A 430 28.60 -0.94 3.07
C VAL A 430 28.40 -0.10 1.80
N SER A 431 27.21 -0.18 1.20
CA SER A 431 26.83 0.55 -0.01
C SER A 431 25.99 1.79 0.28
N MET A 432 25.77 2.11 1.57
CA MET A 432 24.89 3.17 2.00
C MET A 432 25.54 4.55 1.89
N THR A 433 25.14 5.32 0.87
CA THR A 433 25.55 6.71 0.70
C THR A 433 24.56 7.69 1.33
N ASP A 434 25.03 8.90 1.60
CA ASP A 434 24.22 9.99 2.14
C ASP A 434 23.11 10.46 1.20
N THR A 435 23.34 10.37 -0.11
CA THR A 435 22.35 10.66 -1.15
C THR A 435 21.24 9.62 -1.17
N LEU A 436 21.57 8.32 -1.19
CA LEU A 436 20.58 7.23 -1.12
C LEU A 436 19.69 7.33 0.12
N LEU A 437 20.32 7.64 1.25
CA LEU A 437 19.64 7.80 2.52
C LEU A 437 18.64 8.97 2.48
N ALA A 438 19.05 10.12 1.94
CA ALA A 438 18.24 11.34 1.95
C ALA A 438 17.14 11.39 0.88
N GLU A 439 17.44 10.90 -0.33
CA GLU A 439 16.55 11.06 -1.49
C GLU A 439 15.58 9.89 -1.65
N LEU A 440 15.88 8.73 -1.05
CA LEU A 440 15.11 7.52 -1.30
C LEU A 440 14.62 6.83 -0.02
N LEU A 441 15.52 6.48 0.89
CA LEU A 441 15.13 5.73 2.10
C LEU A 441 14.31 6.59 3.05
N LEU A 442 14.72 7.85 3.28
CA LEU A 442 14.01 8.75 4.18
C LEU A 442 12.56 9.04 3.71
N PRO A 443 12.30 9.41 2.44
CA PRO A 443 10.92 9.56 1.95
C PRO A 443 10.11 8.27 1.98
N ALA A 444 10.71 7.13 1.62
CA ALA A 444 10.02 5.83 1.68
C ALA A 444 9.60 5.48 3.12
N MET A 445 10.47 5.77 4.09
CA MET A 445 10.18 5.59 5.51
C MET A 445 9.04 6.51 5.99
N ASP A 446 9.05 7.78 5.59
CA ASP A 446 7.98 8.73 5.95
C ASP A 446 6.61 8.29 5.41
N LEU A 447 6.57 7.78 4.18
CA LEU A 447 5.34 7.27 3.57
C LEU A 447 4.77 6.06 4.31
N VAL A 448 5.63 5.09 4.66
CA VAL A 448 5.21 3.89 5.41
C VAL A 448 4.76 4.25 6.83
N GLN A 449 5.49 5.12 7.52
CA GLN A 449 5.12 5.56 8.87
C GLN A 449 3.83 6.37 8.87
N GLY A 450 3.65 7.30 7.93
CA GLY A 450 2.43 8.11 7.81
C GLY A 450 1.18 7.29 7.48
N ALA A 451 1.31 6.28 6.61
CA ALA A 451 0.22 5.34 6.34
C ALA A 451 -0.23 4.57 7.59
N THR A 452 0.72 4.21 8.46
CA THR A 452 0.40 3.44 9.66
C THR A 452 -0.26 4.28 10.76
N VAL A 453 0.05 5.57 10.85
CA VAL A 453 -0.65 6.52 11.75
C VAL A 453 -2.12 6.71 11.32
N SER A 454 -2.40 6.71 10.02
CA SER A 454 -3.75 6.97 9.48
C SER A 454 -4.71 5.77 9.61
N GLY A 455 -4.18 4.55 9.69
CA GLY A 455 -4.95 3.31 9.80
C GLY A 455 -5.16 2.80 11.23
N MET A 456 -4.80 3.58 12.24
CA MET A 456 -4.80 3.14 13.64
C MET A 456 -6.21 3.07 14.21
N ALA A 457 -6.61 1.89 14.69
CA ALA A 457 -7.82 1.74 15.50
C ALA A 457 -7.65 2.51 16.83
N PRO A 458 -8.75 2.98 17.45
CA PRO A 458 -8.67 3.61 18.76
C PRO A 458 -8.03 2.64 19.77
N PRO A 459 -7.24 3.14 20.75
CA PRO A 459 -6.64 2.30 21.77
C PRO A 459 -7.74 1.54 22.52
N SER A 460 -7.52 0.24 22.73
CA SER A 460 -8.41 -0.57 23.56
C SER A 460 -8.39 -0.07 25.01
N ASP A 461 -9.50 -0.25 25.72
CA ASP A 461 -9.61 0.19 27.11
C ASP A 461 -8.56 -0.49 28.01
N PRO A 462 -7.96 0.24 28.97
CA PRO A 462 -7.06 -0.36 29.96
C PRO A 462 -7.73 -1.44 30.81
N ILE A 463 -6.98 -2.47 31.17
CA ILE A 463 -7.41 -3.56 32.05
C ILE A 463 -6.92 -3.26 33.47
N GLU A 464 -7.84 -3.16 34.42
CA GLU A 464 -7.52 -2.93 35.83
C GLU A 464 -7.26 -4.26 36.56
N ILE A 465 -6.13 -4.34 37.26
CA ILE A 465 -5.74 -5.50 38.07
C ILE A 465 -5.64 -5.05 39.53
N GLY A 466 -6.64 -5.42 40.31
CA GLY A 466 -6.79 -4.94 41.69
C GLY A 466 -7.33 -3.51 41.77
N VAL A 467 -7.15 -2.87 42.94
CA VAL A 467 -7.60 -1.48 43.18
C VAL A 467 -6.38 -0.57 43.28
N GLN A 468 -6.27 0.40 42.37
CA GLN A 468 -5.21 1.39 42.38
C GLN A 468 -5.30 2.29 43.63
N PRO A 469 -4.16 2.74 44.21
CA PRO A 469 -4.18 3.66 45.36
C PRO A 469 -4.83 5.01 44.99
N GLU A 470 -5.83 5.47 45.74
CA GLU A 470 -6.54 6.73 45.44
C GLU A 470 -5.69 8.00 45.67
N ASN A 471 -4.76 7.96 46.63
CA ASN A 471 -4.21 9.18 47.25
C ASN A 471 -2.74 9.48 46.88
N LYS A 472 -2.38 9.41 45.59
CA LYS A 472 -0.97 9.46 45.15
C LYS A 472 -0.75 10.39 43.96
N ALA A 473 0.39 11.08 43.96
CA ALA A 473 0.72 12.15 43.02
C ALA A 473 1.48 11.70 41.76
N VAL A 474 1.86 10.41 41.66
CA VAL A 474 2.80 9.93 40.62
C VAL A 474 2.31 8.65 39.93
N SER A 475 2.38 8.63 38.61
CA SER A 475 2.14 7.45 37.75
C SER A 475 3.48 6.87 37.29
N LEU A 476 3.79 5.64 37.70
CA LEU A 476 4.93 4.86 37.21
C LEU A 476 4.50 4.10 35.95
N ILE A 477 5.14 4.40 34.83
CA ILE A 477 4.86 3.82 33.52
C ILE A 477 6.02 2.90 33.13
N MET A 478 5.70 1.62 32.93
CA MET A 478 6.67 0.58 32.60
C MET A 478 6.21 -0.21 31.37
N PRO A 479 6.90 -0.11 30.22
CA PRO A 479 6.68 -1.00 29.10
C PRO A 479 7.21 -2.38 29.47
N ILE A 480 6.51 -3.40 29.02
CA ILE A 480 6.92 -4.78 29.21
C ILE A 480 7.25 -5.42 27.87
N GLY A 481 8.35 -6.12 27.81
CA GLY A 481 8.77 -6.92 26.68
C GLY A 481 8.33 -8.37 26.85
N SER A 482 8.87 -9.23 25.99
CA SER A 482 8.60 -10.66 26.00
C SER A 482 9.16 -11.39 27.22
N ASP A 483 10.05 -10.76 28.00
CA ASP A 483 10.64 -11.35 29.21
C ASP A 483 9.82 -11.06 30.47
N LEU A 484 8.77 -11.86 30.65
CA LEU A 484 7.95 -11.86 31.86
C LEU A 484 8.73 -12.28 33.13
N GLY A 485 10.00 -12.66 33.03
CA GLY A 485 10.87 -12.83 34.21
C GLY A 485 11.16 -11.51 34.90
N LEU A 486 11.34 -10.43 34.14
CA LEU A 486 11.66 -9.10 34.69
C LEU A 486 10.50 -8.53 35.51
N ILE A 487 9.26 -8.72 35.06
CA ILE A 487 8.07 -8.25 35.79
C ILE A 487 7.91 -8.96 37.13
N LYS A 488 8.24 -10.26 37.19
CA LYS A 488 8.22 -11.04 38.44
C LYS A 488 9.26 -10.50 39.42
N THR A 489 10.46 -10.20 38.94
CA THR A 489 11.53 -9.59 39.74
C THR A 489 11.10 -8.24 40.28
N TRP A 490 10.43 -7.43 39.45
CA TRP A 490 9.84 -6.15 39.85
C TRP A 490 8.77 -6.29 40.93
N SER A 491 7.82 -7.20 40.76
CA SER A 491 6.80 -7.48 41.79
C SER A 491 7.40 -7.98 43.09
N ALA A 492 8.45 -8.82 43.04
CA ALA A 492 9.17 -9.24 44.23
C ALA A 492 9.92 -8.07 44.91
N ALA A 493 10.58 -7.20 44.14
CA ALA A 493 11.26 -6.01 44.65
C ALA A 493 10.27 -5.04 45.32
N MET A 494 9.11 -4.82 44.70
CA MET A 494 8.01 -4.02 45.24
C MET A 494 7.47 -4.62 46.54
N GLY A 495 7.11 -5.91 46.55
CA GLY A 495 6.60 -6.62 47.72
C GLY A 495 7.62 -6.73 48.87
N GLY A 496 8.92 -6.71 48.55
CA GLY A 496 10.03 -6.69 49.51
C GLY A 496 10.36 -5.32 50.11
N GLY A 497 9.59 -4.29 49.77
CA GLY A 497 9.68 -2.96 50.39
C GLY A 497 10.72 -2.02 49.78
N ILE A 498 11.19 -2.28 48.55
CA ILE A 498 11.94 -1.28 47.78
C ILE A 498 11.01 -0.12 47.35
N LEU A 499 9.72 -0.43 47.13
CA LEU A 499 8.71 0.53 46.68
C LEU A 499 7.49 0.65 47.60
N SER A 500 7.40 -0.13 48.69
CA SER A 500 6.20 -0.20 49.55
C SER A 500 5.74 1.14 50.11
N ASP A 501 6.68 2.07 50.32
CA ASP A 501 6.40 3.34 51.00
C ASP A 501 6.07 4.47 50.00
N THR A 502 6.30 4.23 48.71
CA THR A 502 6.28 5.29 47.68
C THR A 502 4.90 5.50 47.04
N GLY A 503 4.06 4.47 47.00
CA GLY A 503 2.67 4.56 46.55
C GLY A 503 2.52 5.16 45.16
N PHE A 504 2.89 4.42 44.13
CA PHE A 504 2.68 4.84 42.75
C PHE A 504 1.37 4.29 42.21
N GLU A 505 0.74 5.00 41.27
CA GLU A 505 -0.13 4.33 40.29
C GLU A 505 0.78 3.53 39.36
N PHE A 506 0.63 2.21 39.31
CA PHE A 506 1.51 1.35 38.53
C PHE A 506 0.87 0.96 37.20
N ILE A 507 1.45 1.44 36.10
CA ILE A 507 0.95 1.27 34.74
C ILE A 507 1.94 0.43 33.96
N VAL A 508 1.44 -0.71 33.51
CA VAL A 508 2.19 -1.67 32.71
C VAL A 508 1.69 -1.58 31.27
N VAL A 509 2.59 -1.44 30.31
CA VAL A 509 2.21 -1.26 28.90
C VAL A 509 2.65 -2.44 28.04
N ALA A 510 1.69 -3.17 27.48
CA ALA A 510 1.94 -4.30 26.59
C ALA A 510 2.08 -3.83 25.13
N PRO A 511 3.23 -4.07 24.46
CA PRO A 511 3.48 -3.55 23.11
C PRO A 511 2.74 -4.31 22.01
N SER A 512 2.23 -5.51 22.28
CA SER A 512 1.46 -6.32 21.33
C SER A 512 0.27 -7.02 22.01
N GLU A 513 -0.70 -7.50 21.22
CA GLU A 513 -1.83 -8.30 21.74
C GLU A 513 -1.38 -9.62 22.39
N GLY A 514 -0.33 -10.25 21.85
CA GLY A 514 0.25 -11.46 22.44
C GLY A 514 0.86 -11.20 23.82
N ASP A 515 1.52 -10.06 23.97
CA ASP A 515 2.06 -9.61 25.25
C ASP A 515 0.92 -9.25 26.20
N LEU A 516 -0.16 -8.63 25.73
CA LEU A 516 -1.31 -8.26 26.56
C LEU A 516 -1.90 -9.47 27.30
N ALA A 517 -2.26 -10.53 26.56
CA ALA A 517 -2.92 -11.72 27.12
C ALA A 517 -2.00 -12.57 28.04
N SER A 518 -0.69 -12.55 27.81
CA SER A 518 0.28 -13.22 28.67
C SER A 518 0.58 -12.41 29.94
N SER A 519 0.57 -11.08 29.81
CA SER A 519 0.85 -10.14 30.90
C SER A 519 -0.31 -10.00 31.86
N GLU A 520 -1.54 -9.97 31.37
CA GLU A 520 -2.74 -9.94 32.22
C GLU A 520 -2.74 -11.11 33.21
N ARG A 521 -2.55 -12.34 32.71
CA ARG A 521 -2.48 -13.55 33.53
C ARG A 521 -1.33 -13.50 34.55
N THR A 522 -0.18 -12.96 34.14
CA THR A 522 1.00 -12.89 35.00
C THR A 522 0.78 -11.84 36.10
N LEU A 523 0.27 -10.67 35.76
CA LEU A 523 -0.02 -9.59 36.69
C LEU A 523 -1.14 -9.95 37.67
N ASP A 524 -2.20 -10.63 37.25
CA ASP A 524 -3.24 -11.12 38.17
C ASP A 524 -2.67 -12.12 39.20
N ALA A 525 -1.79 -13.04 38.76
CA ALA A 525 -1.10 -13.95 39.67
C ALA A 525 -0.19 -13.21 40.66
N LEU A 526 0.56 -12.20 40.18
CA LEU A 526 1.43 -11.38 41.02
C LEU A 526 0.65 -10.48 41.98
N TYR A 527 -0.50 -9.95 41.58
CA TYR A 527 -1.40 -9.22 42.46
C TYR A 527 -1.89 -10.10 43.61
N ARG A 528 -2.31 -11.34 43.33
CA ARG A 528 -2.73 -12.29 44.39
C ARG A 528 -1.60 -12.67 45.33
N GLN A 529 -0.36 -12.69 44.85
CA GLN A 529 0.81 -13.09 45.64
C GLN A 529 1.41 -11.94 46.47
N TYR A 530 1.51 -10.74 45.89
CA TYR A 530 2.23 -9.60 46.46
C TYR A 530 1.34 -8.40 46.79
N GLY A 531 0.06 -8.40 46.38
CA GLY A 531 -0.89 -7.31 46.63
C GLY A 531 -0.66 -6.05 45.79
N ILE A 532 0.13 -6.12 44.72
CA ILE A 532 0.50 -4.96 43.91
C ILE A 532 -0.54 -4.75 42.81
N ALA A 533 -1.40 -3.75 42.98
CA ALA A 533 -2.35 -3.38 41.94
C ALA A 533 -1.63 -2.77 40.72
N SER A 534 -2.11 -3.07 39.52
CA SER A 534 -1.55 -2.56 38.27
C SER A 534 -2.63 -2.26 37.25
N ARG A 535 -2.39 -1.30 36.37
CA ARG A 535 -3.22 -1.04 35.19
C ARG A 535 -2.44 -1.53 33.98
N LEU A 536 -3.01 -2.49 33.27
CA LEU A 536 -2.44 -3.01 32.04
C LEU A 536 -3.02 -2.25 30.84
N VAL A 537 -2.15 -1.60 30.08
CA VAL A 537 -2.51 -0.77 28.93
C VAL A 537 -1.99 -1.46 27.68
N PRO A 538 -2.83 -1.75 26.68
CA PRO A 538 -2.33 -2.10 25.36
C PRO A 538 -1.67 -0.85 24.77
N ALA A 539 -0.43 -0.96 24.33
CA ALA A 539 0.14 0.07 23.48
C ALA A 539 -0.82 0.20 22.28
N ALA A 540 -1.38 1.39 22.08
CA ALA A 540 -1.96 1.70 20.78
C ALA A 540 -0.89 1.35 19.73
N HIS A 541 -1.28 1.01 18.51
CA HIS A 541 -0.34 0.66 17.43
C HIS A 541 0.61 1.83 17.02
N GLY A 542 0.90 2.78 17.92
CA GLY A 542 1.88 3.83 17.78
C GLY A 542 3.24 3.26 17.40
N HIS A 543 3.93 3.99 16.55
CA HIS A 543 5.21 3.59 15.99
C HIS A 543 6.34 4.29 16.72
N GLY A 544 7.47 3.60 16.81
CA GLY A 544 8.70 4.15 17.33
C GLY A 544 9.09 3.61 18.72
N PRO A 545 10.34 3.85 19.15
CA PRO A 545 10.94 3.21 20.32
C PRO A 545 10.27 3.51 21.67
N ARG A 546 9.57 4.65 21.79
CA ARG A 546 8.89 5.08 23.02
C ARG A 546 7.36 5.10 22.90
N ALA A 547 6.80 4.37 21.93
CA ALA A 547 5.35 4.28 21.73
C ALA A 547 4.61 3.76 22.98
N SER A 548 5.17 2.76 23.67
CA SER A 548 4.60 2.23 24.91
C SER A 548 4.61 3.26 26.05
N PHE A 549 5.66 4.07 26.19
CA PHE A 549 5.65 5.17 27.16
C PHE A 549 4.57 6.21 26.85
N ALA A 550 4.40 6.57 25.57
CA ALA A 550 3.34 7.48 25.16
C ALA A 550 1.94 6.92 25.49
N ALA A 551 1.68 5.65 25.20
CA ALA A 551 0.42 4.99 25.54
C ALA A 551 0.17 4.97 27.07
N GLY A 552 1.20 4.67 27.85
CA GLY A 552 1.12 4.70 29.31
C GLY A 552 0.87 6.12 29.86
N ALA A 553 1.46 7.15 29.26
CA ALA A 553 1.25 8.54 29.66
C ALA A 553 -0.19 9.02 29.44
N ILE A 554 -0.83 8.55 28.35
CA ILE A 554 -2.24 8.80 28.06
C ILE A 554 -3.14 8.14 29.11
N ALA A 555 -2.83 6.90 29.50
CA ALA A 555 -3.61 6.15 30.50
C ALA A 555 -3.33 6.55 31.95
N ALA A 556 -2.28 7.33 32.19
CA ALA A 556 -1.89 7.78 33.51
C ALA A 556 -2.85 8.87 34.02
N THR A 557 -3.12 8.87 35.33
CA THR A 557 -4.11 9.80 35.92
C THR A 557 -3.50 10.83 36.87
N ARG A 558 -2.20 10.72 37.19
CA ARG A 558 -1.55 11.56 38.21
C ARG A 558 -0.77 12.73 37.64
N ASP A 559 -0.49 13.70 38.51
CA ASP A 559 0.15 14.98 38.16
C ASP A 559 1.62 14.85 37.75
N HIS A 560 2.28 13.76 38.14
CA HIS A 560 3.65 13.46 37.74
C HIS A 560 3.76 12.11 37.05
N LEU A 561 4.63 12.06 36.05
CA LEU A 561 4.94 10.88 35.26
C LEU A 561 6.35 10.42 35.59
N LEU A 562 6.50 9.13 35.87
CA LEU A 562 7.78 8.45 36.04
C LEU A 562 7.88 7.35 34.98
N PHE A 563 8.81 7.52 34.04
CA PHE A 563 9.11 6.53 33.00
C PHE A 563 10.27 5.65 33.45
N LEU A 564 10.08 4.33 33.34
CA LEU A 564 11.08 3.35 33.72
C LEU A 564 11.04 2.14 32.78
N ASP A 565 12.16 1.83 32.14
CA ASP A 565 12.27 0.61 31.33
C ASP A 565 12.23 -0.64 32.23
N GLU A 566 11.61 -1.73 31.77
CA GLU A 566 11.46 -2.99 32.51
C GLU A 566 12.78 -3.56 33.06
N GLY A 567 13.88 -3.34 32.35
CA GLY A 567 15.20 -3.88 32.71
C GLY A 567 16.00 -3.02 33.69
N CYS A 568 15.51 -1.85 34.10
CA CYS A 568 16.26 -0.90 34.92
C CYS A 568 15.73 -0.86 36.35
N PHE A 569 16.49 -1.39 37.30
CA PHE A 569 16.08 -1.50 38.71
C PHE A 569 16.73 -0.42 39.57
N PRO A 570 16.00 0.27 40.46
CA PRO A 570 16.57 1.21 41.41
C PRO A 570 17.76 0.62 42.16
N ALA A 571 18.90 1.30 42.14
CA ALA A 571 20.12 0.84 42.80
C ALA A 571 19.99 0.84 44.33
N ASP A 572 19.09 1.69 44.87
CA ASP A 572 18.76 1.77 46.28
C ASP A 572 17.30 2.20 46.48
N ARG A 573 16.80 2.07 47.72
CA ARG A 573 15.40 2.36 48.09
C ARG A 573 15.01 3.82 47.92
N ASN A 574 15.97 4.73 47.88
CA ASN A 574 15.70 6.17 47.81
C ASN A 574 15.75 6.73 46.39
N ALA A 575 16.27 5.98 45.41
CA ALA A 575 16.48 6.46 44.05
C ALA A 575 15.21 7.11 43.44
N LEU A 576 14.06 6.43 43.51
CA LEU A 576 12.82 7.00 42.98
C LEU A 576 12.36 8.25 43.74
N ALA A 577 12.50 8.25 45.07
CA ALA A 577 12.12 9.39 45.90
C ALA A 577 12.99 10.61 45.61
N LEU A 578 14.30 10.41 45.43
CA LEU A 578 15.24 11.46 45.05
C LEU A 578 14.91 12.03 43.66
N LEU A 579 14.61 11.17 42.69
CA LEU A 579 14.24 11.59 41.35
C LEU A 579 12.95 12.44 41.36
N MET A 580 11.93 11.97 42.08
CA MET A 580 10.66 12.69 42.21
C MET A 580 10.81 14.01 42.96
N ALA A 581 11.60 14.04 44.04
CA ALA A 581 11.88 15.28 44.76
C ALA A 581 12.57 16.32 43.87
N ALA A 582 13.49 15.89 43.01
CA ALA A 582 14.16 16.76 42.05
C ALA A 582 13.22 17.29 40.95
N ALA A 583 12.30 16.44 40.46
CA ALA A 583 11.29 16.81 39.47
C ALA A 583 10.18 17.73 40.02
N ASN A 584 9.87 17.62 41.32
CA ASN A 584 8.81 18.39 41.98
C ASN A 584 9.27 19.73 42.57
N ASP A 585 10.49 20.19 42.27
CA ASP A 585 10.98 21.47 42.78
C ASP A 585 10.17 22.64 42.17
N ALA A 586 9.30 23.23 42.99
CA ALA A 586 8.37 24.30 42.61
C ALA A 586 9.05 25.57 42.05
N ARG A 587 10.38 25.68 42.12
CA ARG A 587 11.14 26.84 41.63
C ARG A 587 11.35 26.83 40.12
N ALA A 588 11.25 25.67 39.45
CA ALA A 588 11.51 25.57 38.02
C ALA A 588 10.78 24.38 37.39
N LYS A 589 10.40 24.54 36.12
CA LYS A 589 9.96 23.42 35.28
C LYS A 589 11.15 22.52 34.99
N ARG A 590 11.05 21.23 35.30
CA ARG A 590 12.17 20.31 35.19
C ARG A 590 11.75 18.98 34.60
N LEU A 591 12.60 18.51 33.69
CA LEU A 591 12.66 17.13 33.25
C LEU A 591 13.92 16.55 33.87
N VAL A 592 13.77 15.52 34.71
CA VAL A 592 14.88 14.99 35.51
C VAL A 592 15.07 13.52 35.21
N ALA A 593 16.27 13.13 34.77
CA ALA A 593 16.66 11.73 34.62
C ALA A 593 17.54 11.26 35.78
N GLY A 594 17.41 9.98 36.13
CA GLY A 594 18.38 9.29 36.97
C GLY A 594 19.53 8.74 36.13
N VAL A 595 20.59 8.30 36.81
CA VAL A 595 21.76 7.70 36.16
C VAL A 595 21.53 6.20 35.99
N LEU A 596 21.80 5.69 34.78
CA LEU A 596 21.79 4.28 34.47
C LEU A 596 23.19 3.70 34.63
N LEU A 597 23.28 2.61 35.37
CA LEU A 597 24.49 1.85 35.62
C LEU A 597 24.38 0.48 34.95
N ASP A 598 25.50 -0.04 34.49
CA ASP A 598 25.61 -1.47 34.17
C ASP A 598 25.64 -2.32 35.44
N PRO A 599 25.40 -3.63 35.32
CA PRO A 599 25.55 -4.56 36.44
C PRO A 599 26.95 -4.56 37.06
N THR A 600 27.96 -4.06 36.33
CA THR A 600 29.34 -3.89 36.82
C THR A 600 29.53 -2.65 37.69
N GLY A 601 28.53 -1.76 37.78
CA GLY A 601 28.60 -0.47 38.48
C GLY A 601 29.22 0.67 37.66
N SER A 602 29.58 0.40 36.40
CA SER A 602 29.98 1.44 35.45
C SER A 602 28.77 2.24 34.98
N ILE A 603 28.97 3.51 34.65
CA ILE A 603 27.92 4.38 34.10
C ILE A 603 27.65 3.92 32.68
N ARG A 604 26.41 3.50 32.44
CA ARG A 604 25.91 3.17 31.11
C ARG A 604 25.29 4.39 30.43
N ARG A 605 24.62 5.23 31.21
CA ARG A 605 23.97 6.43 30.67
C ARG A 605 23.71 7.47 31.74
N SER A 606 24.09 8.71 31.47
CA SER A 606 23.82 9.85 32.34
C SER A 606 23.16 10.99 31.58
N SER A 607 23.76 11.39 30.46
CA SER A 607 23.30 12.47 29.60
C SER A 607 23.77 12.25 28.16
N PHE A 608 23.21 13.02 27.25
CA PHE A 608 23.65 13.11 25.86
C PHE A 608 24.29 14.47 25.60
N THR A 609 25.27 14.48 24.71
CA THR A 609 25.88 15.69 24.13
C THR A 609 25.30 15.97 22.75
N PRO A 610 25.36 17.23 22.26
CA PRO A 610 24.90 17.56 20.92
C PRO A 610 25.54 16.64 19.86
N PRO A 611 24.79 16.30 18.80
CA PRO A 611 25.25 15.33 17.82
C PRO A 611 26.53 15.80 17.12
N ARG A 612 27.49 14.88 16.97
CA ARG A 612 28.72 15.05 16.17
C ARG A 612 28.65 14.15 14.92
N GLN A 613 29.75 14.06 14.18
CA GLN A 613 29.84 13.14 13.01
C GLN A 613 29.45 11.70 13.37
N ASP A 614 29.67 11.30 14.63
CA ASP A 614 29.43 9.96 15.18
C ASP A 614 28.12 9.90 16.02
N GLY A 615 27.14 10.76 15.77
CA GLY A 615 25.85 10.73 16.48
C GLY A 615 25.87 11.40 17.87
N LEU A 616 24.89 11.06 18.71
CA LEU A 616 24.81 11.56 20.10
C LEU A 616 25.93 10.97 20.94
N GLY A 617 26.72 11.81 21.62
CA GLY A 617 27.77 11.34 22.53
C GLY A 617 27.24 11.15 23.96
N ASN A 618 27.78 10.17 24.68
CA ASN A 618 27.56 9.96 26.11
C ASN A 618 28.87 10.23 26.87
N PRO A 619 29.03 11.38 27.55
CA PRO A 619 30.33 11.85 28.03
C PRO A 619 30.91 11.02 29.18
N TYR A 620 30.08 10.29 29.92
CA TYR A 620 30.48 9.49 31.09
C TYR A 620 30.31 7.99 30.86
N ASP A 621 30.08 7.56 29.63
CA ASP A 621 29.91 6.15 29.29
C ASP A 621 31.15 5.33 29.70
N GLY A 622 30.94 4.21 30.39
CA GLY A 622 31.99 3.33 30.90
C GLY A 622 32.77 3.85 32.10
N PHE A 623 32.55 5.08 32.57
CA PHE A 623 33.20 5.59 33.78
C PHE A 623 32.62 4.97 35.05
N PRO A 624 33.38 4.86 36.16
CA PRO A 624 32.82 4.40 37.42
C PRO A 624 31.82 5.41 37.99
N ALA A 625 30.81 4.92 38.70
CA ALA A 625 29.79 5.76 39.34
C ALA A 625 30.33 6.81 40.33
N THR A 626 31.59 6.71 40.75
CA THR A 626 32.26 7.72 41.59
C THR A 626 32.52 9.05 40.87
N GLN A 627 32.44 9.09 39.55
CA GLN A 627 32.62 10.31 38.74
C GLN A 627 31.33 11.15 38.63
N LEU A 628 30.21 10.67 39.22
CA LEU A 628 28.89 11.28 39.06
C LEU A 628 28.71 12.62 39.77
N ASP A 629 29.55 12.95 40.76
CA ASP A 629 29.50 14.26 41.44
C ASP A 629 29.75 15.42 40.46
N ALA A 630 30.44 15.16 39.35
CA ALA A 630 30.64 16.13 38.28
C ALA A 630 29.33 16.52 37.56
N LEU A 631 28.25 15.75 37.71
CA LEU A 631 26.94 16.02 37.13
C LEU A 631 26.00 16.79 38.08
N ALA A 632 26.44 17.11 39.29
CA ALA A 632 25.62 17.80 40.28
C ALA A 632 25.14 19.16 39.75
N ASP A 633 23.83 19.40 39.83
CA ASP A 633 23.14 20.65 39.45
C ASP A 633 23.35 21.14 38.00
N GLN A 634 23.85 20.28 37.10
CA GLN A 634 24.06 20.65 35.70
C GLN A 634 22.79 20.54 34.86
N VAL A 635 22.54 21.56 34.05
CA VAL A 635 21.63 21.48 32.90
C VAL A 635 22.38 20.79 31.77
N VAL A 636 21.83 19.68 31.26
CA VAL A 636 22.45 18.86 30.22
C VAL A 636 21.73 19.02 28.90
N PHE A 637 22.38 18.69 27.77
CA PHE A 637 21.77 18.87 26.45
C PHE A 637 20.52 17.99 26.28
N ALA A 638 20.62 16.69 26.59
CA ALA A 638 19.50 15.76 26.65
C ALA A 638 19.83 14.61 27.63
N CYS A 639 18.84 13.80 27.99
CA CYS A 639 19.02 12.63 28.85
C CYS A 639 18.10 11.48 28.40
N SER A 640 18.35 10.28 28.89
CA SER A 640 17.52 9.13 28.53
C SER A 640 16.20 9.11 29.29
N THR A 641 15.16 8.61 28.64
CA THR A 641 13.84 8.45 29.27
C THR A 641 13.65 7.07 29.89
N SER A 642 14.67 6.21 29.85
CA SER A 642 14.66 4.89 30.49
C SER A 642 14.55 4.95 32.01
N PHE A 643 14.88 6.10 32.63
CA PHE A 643 14.64 6.39 34.03
C PHE A 643 14.48 7.91 34.24
N LEU A 644 13.24 8.41 34.10
CA LEU A 644 12.98 9.85 34.01
C LEU A 644 11.67 10.25 34.69
N ALA A 645 11.67 11.40 35.36
CA ALA A 645 10.49 12.02 35.96
C ALA A 645 10.20 13.41 35.37
N ILE A 646 8.92 13.73 35.21
CA ILE A 646 8.43 15.03 34.73
C ILE A 646 7.01 15.30 35.26
N ALA A 647 6.63 16.57 35.40
CA ALA A 647 5.23 16.95 35.59
C ALA A 647 4.39 16.63 34.35
N ARG A 648 3.17 16.13 34.53
CA ARG A 648 2.23 15.84 33.43
C ARG A 648 2.00 17.08 32.56
N SER A 649 1.75 18.23 33.18
CA SER A 649 1.50 19.47 32.47
C SER A 649 2.65 19.87 31.53
N ASP A 650 3.89 19.62 31.94
CA ASP A 650 5.07 19.90 31.11
C ASP A 650 5.29 18.83 30.03
N PHE A 651 4.97 17.55 30.32
CA PHE A 651 4.93 16.50 29.31
C PHE A 651 3.90 16.81 28.21
N ASP A 652 2.68 17.17 28.58
CA ASP A 652 1.60 17.51 27.66
C ASP A 652 1.94 18.76 26.85
N ALA A 653 2.50 19.79 27.49
CA ALA A 653 2.95 21.01 26.81
C ALA A 653 4.07 20.76 25.79
N SER A 654 4.94 19.76 26.04
CA SER A 654 5.97 19.36 25.08
C SER A 654 5.41 18.59 23.87
N GLY A 655 4.16 18.13 23.93
CA GLY A 655 3.55 17.28 22.90
C GLY A 655 4.02 15.82 22.94
N GLY A 656 4.69 15.40 24.02
CA GLY A 656 5.11 14.02 24.27
C GLY A 656 6.14 13.47 23.27
N PHE A 657 6.24 12.14 23.22
CA PHE A 657 7.22 11.41 22.39
C PHE A 657 6.86 11.45 20.90
N SER A 658 7.87 11.72 20.05
CA SER A 658 7.73 11.61 18.58
C SER A 658 7.75 10.16 18.12
N GLY A 659 6.80 9.77 17.26
CA GLY A 659 6.81 8.45 16.61
C GLY A 659 7.70 8.33 15.36
N GLY A 660 8.34 9.43 14.94
CA GLY A 660 9.14 9.49 13.72
C GLY A 660 10.55 8.93 13.84
N PHE A 661 11.07 8.72 15.05
CA PHE A 661 12.43 8.18 15.24
C PHE A 661 12.43 6.66 15.30
N LEU A 662 13.55 6.06 14.92
CA LEU A 662 13.75 4.61 14.85
C LEU A 662 14.52 4.04 16.03
N THR A 663 15.35 4.84 16.70
CA THR A 663 16.14 4.43 17.86
C THR A 663 15.79 5.23 19.13
N PRO A 664 15.88 4.61 20.33
CA PRO A 664 15.49 5.27 21.58
C PRO A 664 16.25 6.56 21.83
N ASP A 665 17.57 6.58 21.61
CA ASP A 665 18.43 7.71 21.98
C ASP A 665 18.03 9.02 21.26
N TRP A 666 17.70 8.93 19.96
CA TRP A 666 17.22 10.10 19.20
C TRP A 666 15.81 10.52 19.61
N THR A 667 14.95 9.55 19.97
CA THR A 667 13.60 9.82 20.50
C THR A 667 13.68 10.56 21.85
N ASP A 668 14.57 10.10 22.72
CA ASP A 668 14.81 10.69 24.05
C ASP A 668 15.37 12.11 23.92
N ALA A 669 16.33 12.32 23.01
CA ALA A 669 16.90 13.64 22.74
C ALA A 669 15.87 14.61 22.15
N ASP A 670 15.02 14.16 21.23
CA ASP A 670 13.94 14.97 20.64
C ASP A 670 12.96 15.44 21.71
N PHE A 671 12.52 14.52 22.58
CA PHE A 671 11.64 14.85 23.70
C PHE A 671 12.28 15.87 24.66
N CYS A 672 13.56 15.72 25.00
CA CYS A 672 14.27 16.68 25.85
C CYS A 672 14.32 18.08 25.22
N LEU A 673 14.54 18.19 23.91
CA LEU A 673 14.55 19.47 23.22
C LEU A 673 13.16 20.11 23.14
N LYS A 674 12.11 19.33 22.89
CA LYS A 674 10.73 19.82 22.97
C LYS A 674 10.42 20.40 24.35
N ALA A 675 10.77 19.68 25.41
CA ALA A 675 10.57 20.15 26.78
C ALA A 675 11.36 21.45 27.04
N ARG A 676 12.59 21.56 26.55
CA ARG A 676 13.40 22.79 26.66
C ARG A 676 12.74 23.99 25.97
N VAL A 677 12.20 23.81 24.76
CA VAL A 677 11.47 24.88 24.05
C VAL A 677 10.25 25.37 24.86
N GLN A 678 9.66 24.51 25.71
CA GLN A 678 8.59 24.87 26.65
C GLN A 678 9.09 25.45 27.98
N GLY A 679 10.39 25.71 28.09
CA GLY A 679 11.04 26.30 29.27
C GLY A 679 11.43 25.31 30.37
N CYS A 680 11.48 24.01 30.07
CA CYS A 680 11.97 23.01 31.03
C CYS A 680 13.50 22.93 31.06
N ASP A 681 14.06 22.91 32.27
CA ASP A 681 15.46 22.51 32.47
C ASP A 681 15.58 20.99 32.39
N VAL A 682 16.45 20.51 31.50
CA VAL A 682 16.82 19.09 31.40
C VAL A 682 17.98 18.82 32.34
N ARG A 683 17.76 17.96 33.35
CA ARG A 683 18.72 17.74 34.44
C ARG A 683 18.93 16.27 34.75
N VAL A 684 20.05 15.97 35.38
CA VAL A 684 20.38 14.64 35.90
C VAL A 684 20.45 14.70 37.42
N GLU A 685 19.66 13.87 38.11
CA GLU A 685 19.79 13.67 39.56
C GLU A 685 20.77 12.53 39.81
N HIS A 686 22.05 12.88 39.90
CA HIS A 686 23.18 11.94 40.02
C HIS A 686 23.08 10.97 41.21
N ARG A 687 22.36 11.33 42.28
CA ARG A 687 22.13 10.45 43.44
C ARG A 687 21.05 9.40 43.18
N SER A 688 20.15 9.66 42.24
CA SER A 688 19.15 8.70 41.79
C SER A 688 19.75 7.80 40.72
N ARG A 689 19.87 6.51 41.04
CA ARG A 689 20.57 5.53 40.19
C ARG A 689 19.71 4.31 39.95
N ALA A 690 19.80 3.74 38.75
CA ALA A 690 19.19 2.47 38.39
C ALA A 690 20.22 1.56 37.70
N ILE A 691 20.19 0.27 38.01
CA ILE A 691 21.01 -0.78 37.38
C ILE A 691 20.20 -1.36 36.23
N CYS A 692 20.70 -1.26 35.00
CA CYS A 692 20.03 -1.77 33.82
C CYS A 692 20.60 -3.13 33.39
N TYR A 693 19.76 -4.17 33.46
CA TYR A 693 20.08 -5.54 33.05
C TYR A 693 19.73 -5.82 31.58
N ALA A 694 18.88 -4.99 30.98
CA ALA A 694 18.49 -5.15 29.58
C ALA A 694 19.66 -4.86 28.64
N GLY A 695 19.90 -5.78 27.69
CA GLY A 695 20.82 -5.58 26.58
C GLY A 695 22.29 -5.44 26.96
N GLN A 696 22.95 -6.55 27.27
CA GLN A 696 24.39 -6.70 26.98
C GLN A 696 24.59 -6.88 25.47
N GLN A 697 24.21 -5.87 24.68
CA GLN A 697 24.74 -5.74 23.33
C GLN A 697 26.11 -5.07 23.48
N PRO A 698 27.17 -5.55 22.82
CA PRO A 698 28.49 -4.93 22.92
C PRO A 698 28.39 -3.44 22.55
N GLU A 699 28.81 -2.58 23.46
CA GLU A 699 28.67 -1.12 23.47
C GLU A 699 29.37 -0.37 22.31
N ASN A 700 29.84 -1.09 21.29
CA ASN A 700 30.44 -0.51 20.09
C ASN A 700 29.49 -0.45 18.87
N ALA A 701 28.19 -0.73 19.03
CA ALA A 701 27.24 -0.65 17.92
C ALA A 701 25.93 0.12 18.22
N PRO A 702 25.96 1.47 18.36
CA PRO A 702 24.73 2.26 18.14
C PRO A 702 24.86 3.40 17.11
N VAL A 703 26.08 3.71 16.62
CA VAL A 703 26.32 4.89 15.77
C VAL A 703 26.34 4.58 14.26
N ARG A 704 26.53 3.31 13.88
CA ARG A 704 26.78 2.92 12.48
C ARG A 704 25.61 2.22 11.79
N THR A 705 24.47 2.05 12.45
CA THR A 705 23.29 1.46 11.82
C THR A 705 22.62 2.48 10.89
N ILE A 706 21.96 1.98 9.84
CA ILE A 706 21.22 2.82 8.89
C ILE A 706 20.13 3.62 9.62
N SER A 707 19.46 3.00 10.61
CA SER A 707 18.45 3.65 11.45
C SER A 707 19.00 4.86 12.20
N SER A 708 20.18 4.73 12.83
CA SER A 708 20.80 5.84 13.58
C SER A 708 21.20 7.00 12.65
N ARG A 709 21.69 6.71 11.44
CA ARG A 709 21.99 7.74 10.43
C ARG A 709 20.74 8.46 9.91
N LEU A 710 19.63 7.74 9.72
CA LEU A 710 18.34 8.33 9.34
C LEU A 710 17.83 9.26 10.43
N ASP A 711 17.83 8.79 11.68
CA ASP A 711 17.40 9.58 12.83
C ASP A 711 18.28 10.81 13.07
N ALA A 712 19.60 10.68 12.96
CA ALA A 712 20.52 11.81 13.06
C ALA A 712 20.18 12.93 12.06
N ARG A 713 19.82 12.56 10.82
CA ARG A 713 19.40 13.53 9.80
C ARG A 713 18.05 14.15 10.11
N ARG A 714 17.06 13.36 10.52
CA ARG A 714 15.74 13.87 10.96
C ARG A 714 15.93 14.87 12.10
N PHE A 715 16.70 14.49 13.11
CA PHE A 715 17.00 15.29 14.28
C PHE A 715 17.71 16.59 13.92
N SER A 716 18.78 16.51 13.12
CA SER A 716 19.53 17.70 12.70
C SER A 716 18.67 18.69 11.92
N ARG A 717 17.77 18.21 11.06
CA ARG A 717 16.82 19.08 10.33
C ARG A 717 15.80 19.74 11.25
N ALA A 718 15.30 19.03 12.26
CA ALA A 718 14.29 19.53 13.18
C ALA A 718 14.88 20.54 14.19
N TRP A 719 16.12 20.31 14.65
CA TRP A 719 16.68 20.98 15.83
C TRP A 719 17.95 21.79 15.57
N GLN A 720 18.24 22.12 14.31
CA GLN A 720 19.48 22.81 13.94
C GLN A 720 19.72 24.08 14.77
N SER A 721 18.71 24.93 14.93
CA SER A 721 18.81 26.19 15.69
C SER A 721 19.14 25.97 17.17
N GLU A 722 18.52 24.97 17.80
CA GLU A 722 18.75 24.64 19.21
C GLU A 722 20.14 24.05 19.45
N ILE A 723 20.62 23.23 18.51
CA ILE A 723 21.98 22.67 18.56
C ILE A 723 23.03 23.79 18.45
N GLU A 724 22.84 24.72 17.51
CA GLU A 724 23.72 25.87 17.32
C GLU A 724 23.70 26.80 18.55
N GLY A 725 22.52 27.08 19.11
CA GLY A 725 22.34 27.88 20.32
C GLY A 725 23.04 27.28 21.54
N TRP A 726 22.91 25.96 21.75
CA TRP A 726 23.59 25.25 22.84
C TRP A 726 25.12 25.35 22.72
N ASN A 727 25.65 25.11 21.52
CA ASN A 727 27.09 25.16 21.26
C ASN A 727 27.65 26.58 21.46
N GLY A 728 26.91 27.62 21.03
CA GLY A 728 27.29 29.02 21.23
C GLY A 728 27.27 29.43 22.72
N GLY A 729 26.27 28.99 23.47
CA GLY A 729 26.16 29.26 24.91
C GLY A 729 27.30 28.64 25.73
N GLN A 730 27.70 27.41 25.40
CA GLN A 730 28.84 26.73 26.04
C GLN A 730 30.18 27.44 25.75
N GLN A 731 30.40 27.91 24.52
CA GLN A 731 31.61 28.67 24.16
C GLN A 731 31.68 30.05 24.84
N SER A 732 30.53 30.73 25.00
CA SER A 732 30.46 32.00 25.72
C SER A 732 30.69 31.83 27.22
N ALA A 733 30.23 30.73 27.83
CA ALA A 733 30.50 30.44 29.24
C ALA A 733 32.00 30.19 29.48
N LEU A 734 32.64 29.39 28.63
CA LEU A 734 34.08 29.08 28.69
C LEU A 734 35.01 30.28 28.45
N SER A 735 34.53 31.33 27.79
CA SER A 735 35.30 32.57 27.54
C SER A 735 35.09 33.65 28.61
N SER A 736 34.20 33.41 29.59
CA SER A 736 33.86 34.35 30.66
C SER A 736 34.44 34.01 32.04
N GLU A 737 35.12 32.86 32.19
CA GLU A 737 35.85 32.51 33.41
C GLU A 737 37.36 32.85 33.30
N PRO A 738 37.92 33.73 34.15
CA PRO A 738 39.36 33.87 34.28
C PRO A 738 39.90 32.76 35.20
N ASP A 739 40.85 31.97 34.70
CA ASP A 739 41.62 30.92 35.39
C ASP A 739 40.90 29.60 35.76
N ALA A 740 40.37 28.89 34.75
CA ALA A 740 40.19 27.43 34.83
C ALA A 740 41.36 26.71 34.13
N PRO A 741 41.94 25.62 34.69
CA PRO A 741 43.05 24.90 34.07
C PRO A 741 42.60 24.25 32.75
N PRO A 742 43.52 24.02 31.79
CA PRO A 742 43.16 23.63 30.43
C PRO A 742 42.39 22.32 30.43
N VAL A 743 41.22 22.34 29.80
CA VAL A 743 40.49 21.14 29.36
C VAL A 743 41.47 20.30 28.56
N LEU A 744 41.85 19.13 29.10
CA LEU A 744 42.64 18.15 28.35
C LEU A 744 41.81 17.74 27.13
N SER A 745 42.22 18.23 25.97
CA SER A 745 41.76 17.75 24.68
C SER A 745 41.95 16.23 24.63
N ALA A 746 40.86 15.49 24.58
CA ALA A 746 40.86 14.06 24.33
C ALA A 746 41.31 13.79 22.89
N THR A 747 42.60 13.93 22.65
CA THR A 747 43.30 13.46 21.45
C THR A 747 44.41 12.54 21.92
N ASN A 748 44.35 11.28 21.46
CA ASN A 748 45.28 10.18 21.67
C ASN A 748 45.23 9.45 23.03
N VAL A 749 44.39 8.43 23.12
CA VAL A 749 44.73 7.19 23.83
C VAL A 749 44.50 5.99 22.89
N SER A 750 45.42 5.81 21.96
CA SER A 750 45.69 4.51 21.36
C SER A 750 46.99 3.98 21.99
N ASN A 751 46.88 3.24 23.09
CA ASN A 751 48.02 2.46 23.58
C ASN A 751 47.54 1.16 24.26
N PRO A 752 47.77 -0.01 23.65
CA PRO A 752 47.34 -1.29 24.19
C PRO A 752 48.46 -1.84 25.09
N ARG A 753 48.44 -1.49 26.36
CA ARG A 753 49.14 -2.25 27.39
C ARG A 753 48.31 -2.17 28.65
N TRP A 754 47.55 -3.24 28.91
CA TRP A 754 47.30 -3.86 30.21
C TRP A 754 46.49 -5.14 29.95
N ALA A 755 47.23 -6.19 29.61
CA ALA A 755 46.81 -7.57 29.80
C ALA A 755 47.88 -8.21 30.69
N ALA A 756 47.59 -8.26 31.99
CA ALA A 756 48.22 -9.12 32.99
C ALA A 756 47.24 -9.26 34.16
#